data_AF-A0A445JWH4-F1
#
_entry.id   AF-A0A445JWH4-F1
#
_cell.length_a   1.000
_cell.length_b   1.000
_cell.length_c   1.000
_cell.angle_alpha   90.00
_cell.angle_beta   90.00
_cell.angle_gamma   90.00
#
_symmetry.space_group_name_H-M   'P 1'
#
loop_
_entity.id
_entity.type
_entity.pdbx_description
1 polymer ?
#
loop_
_entity_poly.entity_id
_entity_poly.type
_entity_poly.pdbx_seq_one_letter_code
_entity_poly.pdbx_strand_id
1 'polypeptide(L)'
;MCLCKPLSGIALRWNFFSDLQNPQGDLDGKACAAVGQSSLMALYDLMFSQLDVTSSQLLVNDGFFRDTAFRKQLSDTVSSLLDLRVIPIFNENDAVSTRKAPYEDSSGIFWDNDSLAGLLALELKADLLVLLSDVEGLYSGPPSDPKSKLIHTYVKEKHQSEITFGEKSRLGRGGMTAKVNAAVCAAYAGTPVIITSGYATDNIIRVLRGERIGTVFHKDAHLWTSIKEVSAHEMAVAARNSSRRLQVLNSEERRKILLAMADALEINESVIRLENGADVADAEEMGYEKALISRLTLRPEKISSLVKSVRMLADMEEPIGQILKRTELADKLILEKISCPLGVLLVIFESRPDALVQIAALAIRSGNGLLLKGGKEAKRSNAILHKVITSIIPDTVGDKLIGLVTSREDIPDLLKLDDVIDLVVPRGSNKLVSQIKGTTKIPVLGHADGICHVYVDKTANIDMAKKIIRDAKIDYPAACNAMETLLVHVDLSRNGGLDELVAELQREGVQLYGGPRASNLLNISETHSFHLEYSSLACTVEIVDDVFAAIDHIHHHGSAHTECIVAEDSEVAEAFLSQVDSAAVFHNASTRFCDGTRFGLGAEVGISTGRIHARGPVGVEGLLTNRWILRGSGHVVNSDRGVTYTYKDLPVKA
;
A
#
# COMPACT_ATOMS: atom_id res chain seq x y z
N MET A 1 20.68 26.70 17.60
CA MET A 1 19.22 26.67 17.84
C MET A 1 18.91 27.75 18.86
N CYS A 2 17.90 28.59 18.62
CA CYS A 2 17.44 29.61 19.55
C CYS A 2 15.98 29.29 19.92
N LEU A 3 15.57 29.52 21.16
CA LEU A 3 14.20 29.23 21.61
C LEU A 3 13.47 30.51 22.02
N CYS A 4 12.16 30.58 21.74
CA CYS A 4 11.27 31.64 22.18
C CYS A 4 9.96 31.04 22.70
N LYS A 5 9.43 31.47 23.86
CA LYS A 5 8.23 30.86 24.46
C LYS A 5 7.34 31.87 25.19
N PRO A 6 5.99 31.83 25.09
CA PRO A 6 5.09 32.65 25.92
C PRO A 6 5.20 32.36 27.41
N LEU A 7 5.33 33.42 28.22
CA LEU A 7 5.24 33.39 29.68
C LEU A 7 3.82 33.14 30.20
N SER A 8 2.77 33.33 29.37
CA SER A 8 1.38 33.28 29.83
C SER A 8 0.82 31.87 30.07
N GLY A 9 1.61 30.81 29.89
CA GLY A 9 1.12 29.42 29.90
C GLY A 9 1.87 28.44 30.79
N ILE A 10 2.77 28.88 31.68
CA ILE A 10 3.39 27.97 32.67
C ILE A 10 2.51 27.96 33.91
N ALA A 11 1.43 27.20 33.83
CA ALA A 11 0.74 26.67 35.01
C ALA A 11 1.43 25.39 35.51
N LEU A 12 2.76 25.32 35.47
CA LEU A 12 3.50 24.27 36.18
C LEU A 12 3.81 24.78 37.58
N ARG A 13 2.98 24.31 38.52
CA ARG A 13 3.00 24.54 39.98
C ARG A 13 2.59 25.94 40.45
N TRP A 14 1.28 26.16 40.43
CA TRP A 14 0.54 27.06 41.34
C TRP A 14 0.63 26.66 42.84
N ASN A 15 1.66 25.92 43.26
CA ASN A 15 1.82 25.45 44.66
C ASN A 15 2.90 26.22 45.45
N PHE A 16 3.61 27.19 44.85
CA PHE A 16 4.63 27.98 45.56
C PHE A 16 4.18 29.39 45.94
N PHE A 17 3.07 29.89 45.37
CA PHE A 17 2.48 31.19 45.73
C PHE A 17 1.36 31.11 46.78
N SER A 18 0.96 29.89 47.18
CA SER A 18 0.01 29.68 48.28
C SER A 18 0.55 30.13 49.65
N ASP A 19 1.85 30.43 49.76
CA ASP A 19 2.48 30.97 50.97
C ASP A 19 2.48 32.51 51.03
N LEU A 20 2.09 33.20 49.95
CA LEU A 20 1.80 34.64 50.01
C LEU A 20 0.33 34.81 50.40
N GLN A 21 0.12 35.01 51.70
CA GLN A 21 -1.18 35.24 52.32
C GLN A 21 -2.02 36.29 51.55
N ASN A 22 -3.29 35.93 51.27
CA ASN A 22 -4.41 36.68 50.67
C ASN A 22 -4.58 36.70 49.12
N PRO A 23 -5.42 35.81 48.55
CA PRO A 23 -5.98 35.99 47.22
C PRO A 23 -7.34 36.70 47.31
N GLN A 24 -7.35 38.04 47.43
CA GLN A 24 -8.56 38.85 47.21
C GLN A 24 -8.33 40.08 46.32
N GLY A 25 -7.26 40.09 45.51
CA GLY A 25 -7.02 41.14 44.51
C GLY A 25 -6.63 40.56 43.15
N ASP A 26 -7.00 41.28 42.08
CA ASP A 26 -6.49 41.04 40.72
C ASP A 26 -4.96 41.18 40.75
N LEU A 27 -4.25 40.07 40.52
CA LEU A 27 -2.80 40.04 40.52
C LEU A 27 -2.25 40.77 39.29
N ASP A 28 -1.24 41.62 39.47
CA ASP A 28 -0.57 42.31 38.37
C ASP A 28 0.15 41.30 37.48
N GLY A 29 -0.30 41.17 36.23
CA GLY A 29 0.27 40.26 35.24
C GLY A 29 1.77 40.48 34.97
N LYS A 30 2.30 41.69 35.22
CA LYS A 30 3.74 41.98 35.08
C LYS A 30 4.56 41.40 36.23
N ALA A 31 4.04 41.49 37.46
CA ALA A 31 4.66 40.84 38.62
C ALA A 31 4.63 39.31 38.47
N CYS A 32 3.54 38.74 37.96
CA CYS A 32 3.45 37.31 37.66
C CYS A 32 4.45 36.89 36.57
N ALA A 33 4.63 37.70 35.52
CA ALA A 33 5.62 37.45 34.48
C ALA A 33 7.06 37.45 35.03
N ALA A 34 7.40 38.39 35.92
CA ALA A 34 8.72 38.46 36.55
C ALA A 34 9.06 37.18 37.33
N VAL A 35 8.10 36.67 38.12
CA VAL A 35 8.26 35.42 38.87
C VAL A 35 8.37 34.23 37.91
N GLY A 36 7.40 34.09 37.00
CA GLY A 36 7.32 32.94 36.08
C GLY A 36 8.56 32.80 35.19
N GLN A 37 9.20 33.91 34.86
CA GLN A 37 10.40 33.94 34.03
C GLN A 37 11.61 33.27 34.71
N SER A 38 11.77 33.46 36.02
CA SER A 38 12.83 32.78 36.79
C SER A 38 12.61 31.26 36.84
N SER A 39 11.37 30.83 37.08
CA SER A 39 11.00 29.42 37.10
C SER A 39 11.14 28.75 35.73
N LEU A 40 10.82 29.45 34.65
CA LEU A 40 10.98 28.96 33.28
C LEU A 40 12.46 28.70 32.95
N MET A 41 13.35 29.64 33.29
CA MET A 41 14.77 29.45 33.04
C MET A 41 15.36 28.31 33.86
N ALA A 42 14.94 28.15 35.12
CA ALA A 42 15.37 27.01 35.93
C ALA A 42 15.00 25.66 35.28
N LEU A 43 13.84 25.59 34.61
CA LEU A 43 13.43 24.40 33.86
C LEU A 43 14.29 24.19 32.60
N TYR A 44 14.56 25.25 31.84
CA TYR A 44 15.45 25.16 30.67
C TYR A 44 16.86 24.71 31.05
N ASP A 45 17.44 25.30 32.10
CA ASP A 45 18.76 24.91 32.59
C ASP A 45 18.79 23.45 33.04
N LEU A 46 17.75 23.00 33.77
CA LEU A 46 17.63 21.60 34.16
C LEU A 46 17.55 20.67 32.93
N MET A 47 16.72 20.99 31.93
CA MET A 47 16.55 20.12 30.75
C MET A 47 17.78 20.11 29.84
N PHE A 48 18.43 21.26 29.63
CA PHE A 48 19.62 21.33 28.78
C PHE A 48 20.87 20.76 29.47
N SER A 49 20.98 20.88 30.79
CA SER A 49 22.09 20.28 31.54
C SER A 49 22.13 18.74 31.41
N GLN A 50 20.97 18.08 31.27
CA GLN A 50 20.90 16.64 31.00
C GLN A 50 21.52 16.23 29.65
N LEU A 51 21.66 17.18 28.73
CA LEU A 51 22.24 16.99 27.41
C LEU A 51 23.65 17.57 27.27
N ASP A 52 24.25 17.99 28.40
CA ASP A 52 25.56 18.69 28.44
C ASP A 52 25.57 19.97 27.59
N VAL A 53 24.43 20.67 27.54
CA VAL A 53 24.25 21.93 26.83
C VAL A 53 23.97 23.04 27.83
N THR A 54 24.65 24.18 27.66
CA THR A 54 24.40 25.38 28.47
C THR A 54 23.35 26.25 27.80
N SER A 55 22.42 26.80 28.57
CA SER A 55 21.42 27.78 28.10
C SER A 55 21.75 29.18 28.62
N SER A 56 21.33 30.22 27.90
CA SER A 56 21.43 31.62 28.36
C SER A 56 20.10 32.35 28.19
N GLN A 57 19.86 33.38 28.99
CA GLN A 57 18.64 34.18 28.90
C GLN A 57 18.93 35.52 28.23
N LEU A 58 18.12 35.86 27.22
CA LEU A 58 18.09 37.17 26.59
C LEU A 58 16.67 37.75 26.69
N LEU A 59 16.55 38.86 27.42
CA LEU A 59 15.29 39.57 27.58
C LEU A 59 15.23 40.76 26.62
N VAL A 60 14.16 40.84 25.85
CA VAL A 60 13.99 41.86 24.82
C VAL A 60 12.65 42.57 24.93
N ASN A 61 12.56 43.78 24.39
CA ASN A 61 11.34 44.56 24.27
C ASN A 61 11.23 45.07 22.84
N ASP A 62 10.01 45.31 22.35
CA ASP A 62 9.74 45.86 21.02
C ASP A 62 10.48 47.16 20.73
N GLY A 63 10.57 48.05 21.72
CA GLY A 63 11.27 49.33 21.57
C GLY A 63 12.74 49.17 21.13
N PHE A 64 13.40 48.08 21.51
CA PHE A 64 14.81 47.86 21.19
C PHE A 64 15.05 47.50 19.73
N PHE A 65 14.10 46.83 19.07
CA PHE A 65 14.25 46.45 17.66
C PHE A 65 14.13 47.64 16.68
N ARG A 66 13.77 48.83 17.16
CA ARG A 66 13.84 50.07 16.36
C ARG A 66 15.28 50.57 16.21
N ASP A 67 16.14 50.26 17.17
CA ASP A 67 17.53 50.71 17.20
C ASP A 67 18.41 49.75 16.37
N THR A 68 19.07 50.30 15.35
CA THR A 68 19.99 49.55 14.49
C THR A 68 21.25 49.10 15.23
N ALA A 69 21.72 49.88 16.21
CA ALA A 69 22.88 49.51 17.02
C ALA A 69 22.57 48.33 17.93
N PHE A 70 21.39 48.34 18.59
CA PHE A 70 20.90 47.22 19.38
C PHE A 70 20.80 45.94 18.56
N ARG A 71 20.18 46.01 17.38
CA ARG A 71 20.00 44.85 16.51
C ARG A 71 21.32 44.22 16.07
N LYS A 72 22.30 45.04 15.69
CA LYS A 72 23.66 44.57 15.39
C LYS A 72 24.31 43.91 16.61
N GLN A 73 24.27 44.58 17.77
CA GLN A 73 24.85 44.05 19.00
C GLN A 73 24.19 42.73 19.42
N LEU A 74 22.86 42.62 19.25
CA LEU A 74 22.12 41.40 19.54
C LEU A 74 22.61 40.24 18.66
N SER A 75 22.72 40.46 17.35
CA SER A 75 23.24 39.45 16.42
C SER A 75 24.67 39.03 16.75
N ASP A 76 25.57 39.99 17.01
CA ASP A 76 26.97 39.71 17.39
C ASP A 76 27.05 38.89 18.70
N THR A 77 26.19 39.23 19.68
CA THR A 77 26.10 38.52 20.96
C THR A 77 25.60 37.09 20.79
N VAL A 78 24.57 36.89 19.96
CA VAL A 78 24.01 35.57 19.68
C VAL A 78 25.01 34.69 18.95
N SER A 79 25.71 35.22 17.95
CA SER A 79 26.77 34.49 17.26
C SER A 79 27.85 34.04 18.24
N SER A 80 28.30 34.93 19.14
CA SER A 80 29.28 34.61 20.17
C SER A 80 28.80 33.51 21.12
N LEU A 81 27.53 33.54 21.54
CA LEU A 81 26.95 32.51 22.39
C LEU A 81 26.89 31.15 21.68
N LEU A 82 26.50 31.13 20.41
CA LEU A 82 26.42 29.90 19.62
C LEU A 82 27.81 29.30 19.35
N ASP A 83 28.84 30.13 19.13
CA ASP A 83 30.24 29.69 19.00
C ASP A 83 30.75 29.02 20.28
N LEU A 84 30.26 29.48 21.44
CA LEU A 84 30.51 28.86 22.74
C LEU A 84 29.63 27.64 23.02
N ARG A 85 28.82 27.19 22.05
CA ARG A 85 27.82 26.10 22.19
C ARG A 85 26.76 26.37 23.27
N VAL A 86 26.46 27.64 23.52
CA VAL A 86 25.39 28.08 24.43
C VAL A 86 24.11 28.32 23.62
N ILE A 87 22.98 27.77 24.09
CA ILE A 87 21.66 27.99 23.48
C ILE A 87 21.02 29.25 24.06
N PRO A 88 20.81 30.31 23.26
CA PRO A 88 20.10 31.50 23.73
C PRO A 88 18.59 31.27 23.78
N ILE A 89 18.00 31.60 24.92
CA ILE A 89 16.57 31.58 25.22
C ILE A 89 16.06 33.02 25.25
N PHE A 90 15.21 33.35 24.28
CA PHE A 90 14.63 34.67 24.10
C PHE A 90 13.24 34.77 24.71
N ASN A 91 13.01 35.80 25.52
CA ASN A 91 11.68 36.13 26.00
C ASN A 91 11.45 37.64 26.00
N GLU A 92 10.19 38.04 25.82
CA GLU A 92 9.81 39.43 26.05
C GLU A 92 9.92 39.77 27.54
N ASN A 93 10.43 40.96 27.85
CA ASN A 93 10.52 41.44 29.24
C ASN A 93 9.19 42.06 29.71
N ASP A 94 8.15 41.22 29.78
CA ASP A 94 6.79 41.58 30.21
C ASP A 94 6.79 42.35 31.56
N ALA A 95 7.71 42.02 32.47
CA ALA A 95 7.82 42.58 33.80
C ALA A 95 8.02 44.11 33.82
N VAL A 96 8.71 44.66 32.83
CA VAL A 96 9.02 46.10 32.72
C VAL A 96 8.56 46.70 31.39
N SER A 97 7.74 45.96 30.62
CA SER A 97 7.17 46.44 29.37
C SER A 97 6.26 47.65 29.63
N THR A 98 6.36 48.71 28.82
CA THR A 98 5.57 49.94 28.99
C THR A 98 4.17 49.84 28.37
N ARG A 99 3.85 48.72 27.70
CA ARG A 99 2.57 48.51 27.02
C ARG A 99 1.43 48.36 28.02
N LYS A 100 0.26 48.94 27.68
CA LYS A 100 -0.94 48.98 28.53
C LYS A 100 -2.23 48.49 27.87
N ALA A 101 -2.30 48.35 26.54
CA ALA A 101 -3.49 47.82 25.85
C ALA A 101 -3.16 47.27 24.44
N PRO A 102 -3.98 46.38 23.86
CA PRO A 102 -3.89 45.97 22.46
C PRO A 102 -4.69 46.94 21.58
N TYR A 103 -4.05 47.93 20.91
CA TYR A 103 -4.30 48.37 19.51
C TYR A 103 -3.63 49.72 19.15
N GLU A 104 -3.35 49.88 17.84
CA GLU A 104 -3.05 51.09 17.05
C GLU A 104 -1.74 51.85 17.27
N ASP A 105 -0.62 51.29 16.80
CA ASP A 105 0.36 52.11 16.08
C ASP A 105 1.01 51.29 14.96
N SER A 106 0.98 51.84 13.75
CA SER A 106 1.60 51.35 12.51
C SER A 106 3.12 51.13 12.57
N SER A 107 3.75 51.29 13.74
CA SER A 107 5.16 51.00 13.97
C SER A 107 5.45 49.84 14.94
N GLY A 108 4.44 49.14 15.49
CA GLY A 108 4.58 48.06 16.49
C GLY A 108 5.22 46.76 15.96
N ILE A 109 6.44 46.44 16.41
CA ILE A 109 7.32 45.45 15.77
C ILE A 109 6.86 43.99 16.04
N PHE A 110 6.43 43.63 17.25
CA PHE A 110 5.79 42.33 17.57
C PHE A 110 4.80 42.45 18.73
N TRP A 111 3.77 41.60 18.78
CA TRP A 111 2.71 41.61 19.82
C TRP A 111 2.71 40.39 20.75
N ASP A 112 3.19 39.25 20.28
CA ASP A 112 3.28 38.01 21.04
C ASP A 112 4.60 37.28 20.72
N ASN A 113 4.86 36.17 21.41
CA ASN A 113 6.12 35.45 21.26
C ASN A 113 6.25 34.73 19.93
N ASP A 114 5.14 34.47 19.23
CA ASP A 114 5.17 33.98 17.85
C ASP A 114 5.69 35.07 16.89
N SER A 115 5.19 36.30 17.06
CA SER A 115 5.66 37.46 16.29
C SER A 115 7.10 37.84 16.65
N LEU A 116 7.49 37.76 17.93
CA LEU A 116 8.87 37.95 18.38
C LEU A 116 9.80 36.92 17.74
N ALA A 117 9.41 35.65 17.74
CA ALA A 117 10.18 34.58 17.10
C ALA A 117 10.36 34.83 15.59
N GLY A 118 9.31 35.31 14.92
CA GLY A 118 9.37 35.72 13.51
C GLY A 118 10.39 36.83 13.23
N LEU A 119 10.44 37.85 14.08
CA LEU A 119 11.42 38.94 13.94
C LEU A 119 12.84 38.51 14.27
N LEU A 120 13.02 37.75 15.34
CA LEU A 120 14.33 37.23 15.73
C LEU A 120 14.88 36.34 14.63
N ALA A 121 14.03 35.51 14.01
CA ALA A 121 14.42 34.68 12.88
C ALA A 121 14.94 35.53 11.71
N LEU A 122 14.29 36.66 11.43
CA LEU A 122 14.74 37.60 10.40
C LEU A 122 16.05 38.31 10.78
N GLU A 123 16.13 38.88 11.98
CA GLU A 123 17.29 39.67 12.41
C GLU A 123 18.56 38.82 12.57
N LEU A 124 18.39 37.60 13.08
CA LEU A 124 19.47 36.62 13.23
C LEU A 124 19.75 35.84 11.95
N LYS A 125 19.01 36.10 10.87
CA LYS A 125 19.11 35.38 9.57
C LYS A 125 19.04 33.86 9.74
N ALA A 126 18.05 33.39 10.49
CA ALA A 126 17.86 31.97 10.72
C ALA A 126 17.52 31.22 9.42
N ASP A 127 18.07 30.01 9.26
CA ASP A 127 17.79 29.13 8.12
C ASP A 127 16.36 28.57 8.15
N LEU A 128 15.79 28.39 9.34
CA LEU A 128 14.47 27.83 9.56
C LEU A 128 13.90 28.31 10.90
N LEU A 129 12.61 28.69 10.89
CA LEU A 129 11.82 28.92 12.10
C LEU A 129 10.84 27.77 12.30
N VAL A 130 10.83 27.17 13.50
CA VAL A 130 9.84 26.12 13.86
C VAL A 130 8.94 26.67 14.97
N LEU A 131 7.65 26.77 14.68
CA LEU A 131 6.63 27.16 15.65
C LEU A 131 5.91 25.91 16.16
N LEU A 132 5.93 25.70 17.46
CA LEU A 132 5.27 24.56 18.10
C LEU A 132 3.83 24.92 18.48
N SER A 133 2.90 24.03 18.14
CA SER A 133 1.47 24.13 18.45
C SER A 133 0.97 22.92 19.24
N ASP A 134 -0.24 23.05 19.76
CA ASP A 134 -1.04 21.97 20.33
C ASP A 134 -1.73 21.07 19.30
N VAL A 135 -1.68 21.45 18.02
CA VAL A 135 -2.21 20.70 16.87
C VAL A 135 -1.07 20.30 15.92
N GLU A 136 -1.30 19.31 15.06
CA GLU A 136 -0.27 18.78 14.14
C GLU A 136 0.22 19.80 13.11
N GLY A 137 -0.61 20.79 12.78
CA GLY A 137 -0.32 21.88 11.86
C GLY A 137 -1.59 22.65 11.52
N LEU A 138 -1.63 23.28 10.35
CA LEU A 138 -2.77 24.02 9.86
C LEU A 138 -3.76 23.09 9.16
N TYR A 139 -5.03 23.12 9.54
CA TYR A 139 -6.08 22.30 8.93
C TYR A 139 -7.00 23.12 8.03
N SER A 140 -7.66 22.47 7.07
CA SER A 140 -8.67 23.06 6.19
C SER A 140 -10.00 23.41 6.90
N GLY A 141 -10.15 23.02 8.16
CA GLY A 141 -11.28 23.27 9.05
C GLY A 141 -10.92 22.94 10.51
N PRO A 142 -11.89 22.87 11.44
CA PRO A 142 -11.63 22.49 12.83
C PRO A 142 -10.92 21.12 12.92
N PRO A 143 -9.84 20.95 13.71
CA PRO A 143 -9.11 19.68 13.81
C PRO A 143 -9.96 18.51 14.34
N SER A 144 -11.05 18.81 15.05
CA SER A 144 -12.01 17.83 15.55
C SER A 144 -13.02 17.33 14.51
N ASP A 145 -13.08 17.96 13.32
CA ASP A 145 -13.96 17.55 12.23
C ASP A 145 -13.28 16.47 11.36
N PRO A 146 -13.89 15.28 11.19
CA PRO A 146 -13.35 14.21 10.34
C PRO A 146 -13.14 14.60 8.87
N LYS A 147 -13.79 15.66 8.37
CA LYS A 147 -13.62 16.17 7.00
C LYS A 147 -12.43 17.14 6.88
N SER A 148 -11.85 17.55 8.00
CA SER A 148 -10.75 18.49 8.04
C SER A 148 -9.44 17.80 7.65
N LYS A 149 -8.72 18.36 6.67
CA LYS A 149 -7.45 17.82 6.19
C LYS A 149 -6.30 18.71 6.61
N LEU A 150 -5.18 18.10 6.99
CA LEU A 150 -3.94 18.81 7.28
C LEU A 150 -3.39 19.44 6.00
N ILE A 151 -3.10 20.74 6.04
CA ILE A 151 -2.49 21.50 4.97
C ILE A 151 -0.98 21.41 5.15
N HIS A 152 -0.30 20.66 4.29
CA HIS A 152 1.15 20.50 4.41
C HIS A 152 1.95 21.70 3.90
N THR A 153 1.43 22.44 2.92
CA THR A 153 2.10 23.61 2.33
C THR A 153 1.12 24.77 2.27
N TYR A 154 1.43 25.84 2.98
CA TYR A 154 0.61 27.05 2.96
C TYR A 154 0.96 27.92 1.74
N VAL A 155 -0.03 28.12 0.88
CA VAL A 155 -0.02 29.09 -0.23
C VAL A 155 -1.01 30.21 0.08
N LYS A 156 -0.53 31.45 0.18
CA LYS A 156 -1.31 32.60 0.64
C LYS A 156 -2.52 32.88 -0.25
N GLU A 157 -2.33 32.88 -1.56
CA GLU A 157 -3.38 33.21 -2.55
C GLU A 157 -4.54 32.23 -2.51
N LYS A 158 -4.28 30.98 -2.09
CA LYS A 158 -5.28 29.91 -1.97
C LYS A 158 -5.92 29.89 -0.58
N HIS A 159 -5.11 29.87 0.46
CA HIS A 159 -5.59 29.50 1.79
C HIS A 159 -5.94 30.69 2.69
N GLN A 160 -5.52 31.92 2.35
CA GLN A 160 -5.78 33.10 3.19
C GLN A 160 -7.29 33.42 3.31
N SER A 161 -8.10 33.05 2.31
CA SER A 161 -9.54 33.31 2.29
C SER A 161 -10.41 32.10 2.66
N GLU A 162 -9.84 30.89 2.64
CA GLU A 162 -10.57 29.62 2.85
C GLU A 162 -10.55 29.14 4.31
N ILE A 163 -9.59 29.59 5.12
CA ILE A 163 -9.40 29.07 6.49
C ILE A 163 -10.16 29.93 7.51
N THR A 164 -11.04 29.29 8.28
CA THR A 164 -11.70 29.90 9.45
C THR A 164 -10.97 29.47 10.73
N PHE A 165 -10.43 30.42 11.48
CA PHE A 165 -9.71 30.15 12.74
C PHE A 165 -10.69 30.08 13.92
N GLY A 166 -10.56 29.04 14.76
CA GLY A 166 -11.37 28.86 15.97
C GLY A 166 -10.94 29.74 17.16
N GLU A 167 -11.70 29.69 18.26
CA GLU A 167 -11.45 30.48 19.48
C GLU A 167 -10.12 30.14 20.18
N LYS A 168 -9.62 31.12 20.97
CA LYS A 168 -8.31 31.10 21.65
C LYS A 168 -8.18 29.95 22.65
N SER A 169 -6.97 29.39 22.79
CA SER A 169 -6.66 28.40 23.84
C SER A 169 -6.59 29.05 25.23
N ARG A 170 -6.85 28.26 26.28
CA ARG A 170 -6.94 28.71 27.69
C ARG A 170 -5.65 29.35 28.26
N LEU A 171 -4.50 29.16 27.62
CA LEU A 171 -3.17 29.55 28.13
C LEU A 171 -2.37 30.48 27.20
N GLY A 172 -2.86 30.73 25.97
CA GLY A 172 -2.17 31.54 24.95
C GLY A 172 -2.84 32.90 24.71
N ARG A 173 -2.05 33.97 24.60
CA ARG A 173 -2.56 35.32 24.26
C ARG A 173 -2.94 35.47 22.78
N GLY A 174 -2.27 34.74 21.88
CA GLY A 174 -2.50 34.71 20.43
C GLY A 174 -2.82 33.28 19.95
N GLY A 175 -4.02 33.05 19.43
CA GLY A 175 -4.43 31.74 18.90
C GLY A 175 -3.73 31.37 17.58
N MET A 176 -4.25 30.36 16.87
CA MET A 176 -3.69 29.91 15.57
C MET A 176 -3.55 31.03 14.53
N THR A 177 -4.43 32.04 14.57
CA THR A 177 -4.33 33.22 13.69
C THR A 177 -3.01 33.97 13.88
N ALA A 178 -2.53 34.13 15.12
CA ALA A 178 -1.30 34.85 15.40
C ALA A 178 -0.07 34.06 14.93
N LYS A 179 -0.06 32.73 15.14
CA LYS A 179 0.97 31.83 14.61
C LYS A 179 1.05 31.86 13.09
N VAL A 180 -0.09 31.81 12.40
CA VAL A 180 -0.13 31.87 10.94
C VAL A 180 0.35 33.24 10.45
N ASN A 181 -0.07 34.34 11.08
CA ASN A 181 0.39 35.68 10.69
C ASN A 181 1.91 35.84 10.88
N ALA A 182 2.46 35.38 12.01
CA ALA A 182 3.90 35.38 12.26
C ALA A 182 4.66 34.51 11.25
N ALA A 183 4.15 33.30 10.96
CA ALA A 183 4.73 32.39 9.99
C ALA A 183 4.74 32.98 8.57
N VAL A 184 3.64 33.60 8.15
CA VAL A 184 3.53 34.28 6.86
C VAL A 184 4.51 35.47 6.81
N CYS A 185 4.57 36.29 7.86
CA CYS A 185 5.47 37.44 7.88
C CYS A 185 6.95 37.01 7.74
N ALA A 186 7.39 36.03 8.53
CA ALA A 186 8.76 35.53 8.47
C ALA A 186 9.08 34.82 7.14
N ALA A 187 8.16 33.99 6.63
CA ALA A 187 8.31 33.30 5.34
C ALA A 187 8.48 34.26 4.16
N TYR A 188 7.67 35.32 4.10
CA TYR A 188 7.76 36.32 3.03
C TYR A 188 8.95 37.28 3.22
N ALA A 189 9.44 37.46 4.44
CA ALA A 189 10.67 38.20 4.73
C ALA A 189 11.95 37.41 4.41
N GLY A 190 11.84 36.11 4.11
CA GLY A 190 12.94 35.29 3.60
C GLY A 190 13.36 34.11 4.49
N THR A 191 12.69 33.88 5.63
CA THR A 191 12.99 32.75 6.51
C THR A 191 11.88 31.69 6.40
N PRO A 192 12.16 30.47 5.90
CA PRO A 192 11.19 29.38 5.89
C PRO A 192 10.63 29.10 7.29
N VAL A 193 9.33 28.82 7.39
CA VAL A 193 8.66 28.53 8.68
C VAL A 193 7.92 27.21 8.62
N ILE A 194 7.97 26.43 9.70
CA ILE A 194 7.17 25.22 9.88
C ILE A 194 6.35 25.32 11.17
N ILE A 195 5.04 25.09 11.07
CA ILE A 195 4.16 24.91 12.23
C ILE A 195 3.94 23.42 12.43
N THR A 196 4.25 22.90 13.63
CA THR A 196 4.10 21.46 13.96
C THR A 196 3.70 21.25 15.41
N SER A 197 3.23 20.05 15.76
CA SER A 197 2.87 19.71 17.14
C SER A 197 4.11 19.67 18.05
N GLY A 198 4.00 20.34 19.21
CA GLY A 198 4.97 20.28 20.30
C GLY A 198 4.76 19.12 21.28
N TYR A 199 3.65 18.36 21.15
CA TYR A 199 3.37 17.19 21.98
C TYR A 199 3.93 15.89 21.39
N ALA A 200 4.14 15.84 20.08
CA ALA A 200 4.65 14.67 19.41
C ALA A 200 6.18 14.59 19.52
N THR A 201 6.66 13.40 19.90
CA THR A 201 8.08 13.10 20.09
C THR A 201 8.85 13.25 18.78
N ASP A 202 10.09 13.74 18.85
CA ASP A 202 11.04 13.88 17.74
C ASP A 202 10.62 14.79 16.57
N ASN A 203 9.48 15.49 16.67
CA ASN A 203 8.99 16.33 15.57
C ASN A 203 10.01 17.38 15.11
N ILE A 204 10.77 17.99 16.02
CA ILE A 204 11.83 18.94 15.67
C ILE A 204 12.92 18.27 14.83
N ILE A 205 13.36 17.06 15.22
CA ILE A 205 14.41 16.31 14.51
C ILE A 205 13.91 15.90 13.12
N ARG A 206 12.68 15.40 13.04
CA ARG A 206 12.07 14.94 11.79
C ARG A 206 11.86 16.10 10.81
N VAL A 207 11.47 17.28 11.31
CA VAL A 207 11.42 18.53 10.53
C VAL A 207 12.79 18.89 9.98
N LEU A 208 13.85 18.82 10.80
CA LEU A 208 15.22 19.11 10.35
C LEU A 208 15.75 18.10 9.33
N ARG A 209 15.22 16.86 9.30
CA ARG A 209 15.52 15.83 8.28
C ARG A 209 14.75 16.04 6.97
N GLY A 210 13.87 17.04 6.90
CA GLY A 210 13.04 17.31 5.72
C GLY A 210 11.85 16.36 5.58
N GLU A 211 11.44 15.67 6.65
CA GLU A 211 10.20 14.89 6.63
C GLU A 211 8.97 15.81 6.54
N ARG A 212 7.92 15.35 5.86
CA ARG A 212 6.69 16.12 5.64
C ARG A 212 5.81 16.11 6.90
N ILE A 213 6.11 16.99 7.85
CA ILE A 213 5.40 17.10 9.14
C ILE A 213 4.90 18.51 9.34
N GLY A 214 3.63 18.62 9.76
CA GLY A 214 2.97 19.89 9.97
C GLY A 214 2.81 20.68 8.67
N THR A 215 2.89 22.00 8.77
CA THR A 215 2.64 22.94 7.67
C THR A 215 3.86 23.81 7.42
N VAL A 216 4.38 23.76 6.18
CA VAL A 216 5.46 24.65 5.73
C VAL A 216 4.92 25.95 5.12
N PHE A 217 5.61 27.05 5.43
CA PHE A 217 5.38 28.40 4.90
C PHE A 217 6.67 28.87 4.23
N HIS A 218 6.56 29.27 2.97
CA HIS A 218 7.70 29.76 2.19
C HIS A 218 7.24 30.78 1.15
N LYS A 219 8.05 31.80 0.86
CA LYS A 219 7.74 32.82 -0.14
C LYS A 219 7.47 32.23 -1.53
N ASP A 220 8.24 31.22 -1.90
CA ASP A 220 8.17 30.54 -3.21
C ASP A 220 7.23 29.31 -3.18
N ALA A 221 6.44 29.13 -2.11
CA ALA A 221 5.52 27.99 -1.99
C ALA A 221 4.49 27.92 -3.14
N HIS A 222 4.20 29.05 -3.79
CA HIS A 222 3.34 29.15 -4.97
C HIS A 222 4.03 28.68 -6.27
N LEU A 223 5.37 28.74 -6.32
CA LEU A 223 6.19 28.25 -7.45
C LEU A 223 6.56 26.79 -7.30
N TRP A 224 6.57 26.30 -6.05
CA TRP A 224 6.60 24.87 -5.82
C TRP A 224 5.38 24.33 -6.52
N THR A 225 5.62 23.57 -7.58
CA THR A 225 4.62 22.65 -8.09
C THR A 225 4.14 21.97 -6.83
N SER A 226 2.87 22.18 -6.46
CA SER A 226 2.21 21.16 -5.66
C SER A 226 2.63 19.90 -6.39
N ILE A 227 3.30 18.97 -5.73
CA ILE A 227 3.11 17.59 -6.16
C ILE A 227 1.60 17.53 -6.13
N LYS A 228 0.97 17.67 -7.30
CA LYS A 228 -0.40 17.30 -7.48
C LYS A 228 -0.24 15.85 -7.10
N GLU A 229 -0.56 15.56 -5.83
CA GLU A 229 -1.01 14.25 -5.45
C GLU A 229 -2.10 14.03 -6.47
N VAL A 230 -1.71 13.38 -7.57
CA VAL A 230 -2.64 12.82 -8.52
C VAL A 230 -3.37 11.88 -7.61
N SER A 231 -4.52 12.32 -7.13
CA SER A 231 -5.24 11.57 -6.12
C SER A 231 -5.38 10.14 -6.66
N ALA A 232 -5.41 9.15 -5.79
CA ALA A 232 -5.69 7.77 -6.15
C ALA A 232 -6.81 7.65 -7.21
N HIS A 233 -7.83 8.50 -7.08
CA HIS A 233 -8.90 8.68 -8.05
C HIS A 233 -8.44 9.21 -9.42
N GLU A 234 -7.66 10.30 -9.49
CA GLU A 234 -7.13 10.81 -10.77
C GLU A 234 -6.25 9.78 -11.48
N MET A 235 -5.47 8.97 -10.75
CA MET A 235 -4.68 7.88 -11.32
C MET A 235 -5.60 6.81 -11.94
N ALA A 236 -6.63 6.40 -11.21
CA ALA A 236 -7.61 5.42 -11.69
C ALA A 236 -8.34 5.91 -12.95
N VAL A 237 -8.78 7.16 -12.97
CA VAL A 237 -9.45 7.77 -14.13
C VAL A 237 -8.51 7.87 -15.32
N ALA A 238 -7.24 8.25 -15.09
CA ALA A 238 -6.24 8.31 -16.15
C ALA A 238 -5.97 6.92 -16.75
N ALA A 239 -5.81 5.89 -15.91
CA ALA A 239 -5.65 4.51 -16.34
C ALA A 239 -6.85 4.03 -17.17
N ARG A 240 -8.08 4.36 -16.73
CA ARG A 240 -9.30 4.06 -17.50
C ARG A 240 -9.30 4.72 -18.87
N ASN A 241 -8.97 6.00 -18.96
CA ASN A 241 -8.93 6.72 -20.24
C ASN A 241 -7.83 6.20 -21.17
N SER A 242 -6.65 5.87 -20.65
CA SER A 242 -5.58 5.21 -21.43
C SER A 242 -5.98 3.80 -21.88
N SER A 243 -6.68 3.02 -21.04
CA SER A 243 -7.17 1.68 -21.43
C SER A 243 -8.12 1.73 -22.62
N ARG A 244 -9.01 2.73 -22.68
CA ARG A 244 -9.91 2.94 -23.83
C ARG A 244 -9.13 3.24 -25.11
N ARG A 245 -8.03 3.98 -25.02
CA ARG A 245 -7.13 4.25 -26.16
C ARG A 245 -6.36 3.00 -26.57
N LEU A 246 -5.90 2.20 -25.61
CA LEU A 246 -5.27 0.89 -25.85
C LEU A 246 -6.21 -0.10 -26.57
N GLN A 247 -7.50 -0.07 -26.25
CA GLN A 247 -8.54 -0.91 -26.87
C GLN A 247 -8.84 -0.55 -28.33
N VAL A 248 -8.52 0.67 -28.77
CA VAL A 248 -8.66 1.10 -30.17
C VAL A 248 -7.58 0.50 -31.07
N LEU A 249 -6.42 0.17 -30.50
CA LEU A 249 -5.32 -0.44 -31.23
C LEU A 249 -5.72 -1.82 -31.79
N ASN A 250 -5.12 -2.20 -32.91
CA ASN A 250 -5.25 -3.57 -33.41
C ASN A 250 -4.30 -4.54 -32.66
N SER A 251 -4.43 -5.85 -32.93
CA SER A 251 -3.61 -6.89 -32.29
C SER A 251 -2.12 -6.66 -32.49
N GLU A 252 -1.70 -6.33 -33.71
CA GLU A 252 -0.28 -6.15 -34.04
C GLU A 252 0.34 -4.95 -33.34
N GLU A 253 -0.42 -3.88 -33.14
CA GLU A 253 0.03 -2.71 -32.38
C GLU A 253 0.21 -3.05 -30.89
N ARG A 254 -0.73 -3.77 -30.27
CA ARG A 254 -0.56 -4.25 -28.89
C ARG A 254 0.59 -5.24 -28.75
N ARG A 255 0.76 -6.13 -29.72
CA ARG A 255 1.88 -7.06 -29.80
C ARG A 255 3.22 -6.32 -29.83
N LYS A 256 3.35 -5.25 -30.63
CA LYS A 256 4.55 -4.40 -30.66
C LYS A 256 4.88 -3.77 -29.31
N ILE A 257 3.87 -3.33 -28.54
CA ILE A 257 4.07 -2.78 -27.19
C ILE A 257 4.68 -3.85 -26.26
N LEU A 258 4.18 -5.09 -26.30
CA LEU A 258 4.70 -6.19 -25.48
C LEU A 258 6.12 -6.59 -25.89
N LEU A 259 6.42 -6.65 -27.19
CA LEU A 259 7.78 -6.91 -27.66
C LEU A 259 8.76 -5.80 -27.23
N ALA A 260 8.35 -4.53 -27.34
CA ALA A 260 9.14 -3.41 -26.86
C ALA A 260 9.36 -3.45 -25.34
N MET A 261 8.36 -3.90 -24.57
CA MET A 261 8.49 -4.13 -23.13
C MET A 261 9.52 -5.22 -22.82
N ALA A 262 9.49 -6.33 -23.55
CA ALA A 262 10.49 -7.39 -23.42
C ALA A 262 11.91 -6.88 -23.71
N ASP A 263 12.10 -6.16 -24.82
CA ASP A 263 13.41 -5.63 -25.21
C ASP A 263 13.91 -4.56 -24.22
N ALA A 264 13.02 -3.72 -23.70
CA ALA A 264 13.37 -2.71 -22.69
C ALA A 264 13.82 -3.34 -21.37
N LEU A 265 13.23 -4.47 -20.96
CA LEU A 265 13.66 -5.21 -19.77
C LEU A 265 15.07 -5.82 -19.97
N GLU A 266 15.36 -6.37 -21.15
CA GLU A 266 16.70 -6.90 -21.49
C GLU A 266 17.74 -5.77 -21.50
N ILE A 267 17.46 -4.64 -22.16
CA ILE A 267 18.38 -3.49 -22.25
C ILE A 267 18.69 -2.89 -20.87
N ASN A 268 17.70 -2.83 -19.98
CA ASN A 268 17.83 -2.21 -18.66
C ASN A 268 18.14 -3.21 -17.54
N GLU A 269 18.50 -4.47 -17.86
CA GLU A 269 18.74 -5.53 -16.86
C GLU A 269 19.70 -5.09 -15.76
N SER A 270 20.82 -4.47 -16.15
CA SER A 270 21.87 -4.02 -15.21
C SER A 270 21.35 -2.99 -14.21
N VAL A 271 20.55 -2.03 -14.66
CA VAL A 271 19.96 -0.97 -13.82
C VAL A 271 18.87 -1.55 -12.92
N ILE A 272 18.02 -2.43 -13.45
CA ILE A 272 16.98 -3.12 -12.67
C ILE A 272 17.60 -3.93 -11.53
N ARG A 273 18.67 -4.67 -11.82
CA ARG A 273 19.39 -5.46 -10.82
C ARG A 273 20.10 -4.62 -9.78
N LEU A 274 20.63 -3.45 -10.17
CA LEU A 274 21.26 -2.52 -9.23
C LEU A 274 20.25 -2.02 -8.18
N GLU A 275 19.09 -1.54 -8.62
CA GLU A 275 18.04 -1.05 -7.71
C GLU A 275 17.43 -2.18 -6.88
N ASN A 276 17.25 -3.38 -7.47
CA ASN A 276 16.80 -4.55 -6.72
C ASN A 276 17.82 -5.00 -5.67
N GLY A 277 19.11 -4.95 -5.97
CA GLY A 277 20.16 -5.25 -5.02
C GLY A 277 20.15 -4.31 -3.81
N ALA A 278 19.82 -3.03 -4.01
CA ALA A 278 19.65 -2.07 -2.92
C ALA A 278 18.42 -2.40 -2.04
N ASP A 279 17.27 -2.72 -2.65
CA ASP A 279 16.08 -3.17 -1.89
C ASP A 279 16.37 -4.47 -1.10
N VAL A 280 17.09 -5.42 -1.69
CA VAL A 280 17.46 -6.68 -1.02
C VAL A 280 18.40 -6.43 0.16
N ALA A 281 19.40 -5.57 0.00
CA ALA A 281 20.31 -5.20 1.08
C ALA A 281 19.57 -4.49 2.23
N ASP A 282 18.69 -3.53 1.90
CA ASP A 282 17.84 -2.83 2.89
C ASP A 282 16.94 -3.85 3.64
N ALA A 283 16.38 -4.84 2.94
CA ALA A 283 15.54 -5.88 3.55
C ALA A 283 16.35 -6.85 4.45
N GLU A 284 17.57 -7.20 4.06
CA GLU A 284 18.49 -8.00 4.88
C GLU A 284 18.88 -7.27 6.17
N GLU A 285 19.23 -5.98 6.07
CA GLU A 285 19.58 -5.14 7.23
C GLU A 285 18.40 -4.98 8.20
N MET A 286 17.17 -4.83 7.66
CA MET A 286 15.95 -4.77 8.46
C MET A 286 15.51 -6.12 9.06
N GLY A 287 16.22 -7.22 8.76
CA GLY A 287 15.95 -8.54 9.33
C GLY A 287 14.72 -9.24 8.78
N TYR A 288 14.35 -9.01 7.51
CA TYR A 288 13.26 -9.75 6.87
C TYR A 288 13.59 -11.25 6.77
N GLU A 289 12.56 -12.09 6.78
CA GLU A 289 12.74 -13.53 6.64
C GLU A 289 13.33 -13.93 5.28
N LYS A 290 14.17 -14.98 5.27
CA LYS A 290 14.82 -15.49 4.05
C LYS A 290 13.83 -15.81 2.92
N ALA A 291 12.65 -16.32 3.25
CA ALA A 291 11.61 -16.63 2.27
C ALA A 291 11.09 -15.38 1.54
N LEU A 292 10.98 -14.25 2.25
CA LEU A 292 10.55 -12.98 1.70
C LEU A 292 11.66 -12.35 0.84
N ILE A 293 12.91 -12.39 1.32
CA ILE A 293 14.09 -11.92 0.55
C ILE A 293 14.22 -12.71 -0.76
N SER A 294 14.01 -14.04 -0.72
CA SER A 294 14.03 -14.88 -1.92
C SER A 294 12.95 -14.50 -2.94
N ARG A 295 11.78 -14.02 -2.49
CA ARG A 295 10.71 -13.55 -3.39
C ARG A 295 11.05 -12.17 -3.98
N LEU A 296 11.71 -11.32 -3.20
CA LEU A 296 12.13 -9.97 -3.56
C LEU A 296 13.28 -9.96 -4.60
N THR A 297 14.16 -10.96 -4.57
CA THR A 297 15.38 -10.99 -5.39
C THR A 297 15.07 -11.24 -6.88
N LEU A 298 15.60 -10.39 -7.76
CA LEU A 298 15.57 -10.52 -9.22
C LEU A 298 16.94 -10.96 -9.75
N ARG A 299 17.09 -12.27 -9.95
CA ARG A 299 18.28 -12.86 -10.58
C ARG A 299 18.20 -12.74 -12.12
N PRO A 300 19.33 -12.79 -12.83
CA PRO A 300 19.35 -12.74 -14.30
C PRO A 300 18.41 -13.78 -14.95
N GLU A 301 18.38 -14.99 -14.42
CA GLU A 301 17.53 -16.08 -14.93
C GLU A 301 16.04 -15.73 -14.77
N LYS A 302 15.68 -15.02 -13.71
CA LYS A 302 14.31 -14.57 -13.44
C LYS A 302 13.89 -13.47 -14.40
N ILE A 303 14.77 -12.52 -14.71
CA ILE A 303 14.52 -11.47 -15.72
C ILE A 303 14.38 -12.11 -17.11
N SER A 304 15.28 -13.03 -17.48
CA SER A 304 15.19 -13.77 -18.74
C SER A 304 13.87 -14.55 -18.87
N SER A 305 13.43 -15.21 -17.79
CA SER A 305 12.13 -15.88 -17.74
C SER A 305 10.95 -14.92 -17.91
N LEU A 306 11.00 -13.73 -17.27
CA LEU A 306 9.98 -12.70 -17.45
C LEU A 306 9.90 -12.23 -18.90
N VAL A 307 11.04 -11.95 -19.53
CA VAL A 307 11.10 -11.53 -20.94
C VAL A 307 10.50 -12.60 -21.85
N LYS A 308 10.87 -13.87 -21.66
CA LYS A 308 10.29 -14.98 -22.41
C LYS A 308 8.77 -15.04 -22.25
N SER A 309 8.28 -14.85 -21.02
CA SER A 309 6.84 -14.84 -20.72
C SER A 309 6.11 -13.69 -21.42
N VAL A 310 6.70 -12.48 -21.43
CA VAL A 310 6.16 -11.32 -22.15
C VAL A 310 6.09 -11.58 -23.66
N ARG A 311 7.15 -12.17 -24.25
CA ARG A 311 7.17 -12.55 -25.68
C ARG A 311 6.11 -13.60 -25.99
N MET A 312 5.91 -14.60 -25.12
CA MET A 312 4.82 -15.58 -25.25
C MET A 312 3.45 -14.91 -25.27
N LEU A 313 3.17 -13.97 -24.34
CA LEU A 313 1.91 -13.22 -24.32
C LEU A 313 1.71 -12.37 -25.59
N ALA A 314 2.79 -11.84 -26.16
CA ALA A 314 2.76 -11.06 -27.39
C ALA A 314 2.31 -11.89 -28.60
N ASP A 315 2.71 -13.17 -28.65
CA ASP A 315 2.41 -14.08 -29.76
C ASP A 315 1.12 -14.90 -29.56
N MET A 316 0.37 -14.69 -28.46
CA MET A 316 -0.94 -15.31 -28.27
C MET A 316 -1.95 -14.84 -29.34
N GLU A 317 -3.00 -15.64 -29.59
CA GLU A 317 -4.14 -15.18 -30.41
C GLU A 317 -4.80 -13.93 -29.80
N GLU A 318 -5.42 -13.09 -30.65
CA GLU A 318 -6.04 -11.84 -30.21
C GLU A 318 -7.18 -12.10 -29.23
N PRO A 319 -7.08 -11.68 -27.97
CA PRO A 319 -8.07 -12.05 -26.98
C PRO A 319 -9.28 -11.10 -26.95
N ILE A 320 -9.15 -9.86 -27.47
CA ILE A 320 -10.19 -8.83 -27.43
C ILE A 320 -11.04 -8.84 -28.70
N GLY A 321 -12.36 -8.73 -28.55
CA GLY A 321 -13.29 -8.63 -29.68
C GLY A 321 -13.59 -9.96 -30.36
N GLN A 322 -13.21 -11.08 -29.76
CA GLN A 322 -13.54 -12.41 -30.25
C GLN A 322 -15.05 -12.63 -30.16
N ILE A 323 -15.65 -13.04 -31.27
CA ILE A 323 -17.06 -13.43 -31.28
C ILE A 323 -17.16 -14.77 -30.56
N LEU A 324 -18.01 -14.86 -29.54
CA LEU A 324 -18.23 -16.06 -28.74
C LEU A 324 -19.56 -16.73 -29.09
N LYS A 325 -20.55 -15.92 -29.48
CA LYS A 325 -21.85 -16.38 -29.95
C LYS A 325 -22.38 -15.41 -31.00
N ARG A 326 -22.99 -15.93 -32.06
CA ARG A 326 -23.60 -15.14 -33.12
C ARG A 326 -24.95 -15.74 -33.49
N THR A 327 -26.00 -14.94 -33.39
CA THR A 327 -27.37 -15.39 -33.64
C THR A 327 -28.12 -14.32 -34.42
N GLU A 328 -28.75 -14.71 -35.52
CA GLU A 328 -29.77 -13.89 -36.17
C GLU A 328 -31.08 -14.04 -35.38
N LEU A 329 -31.47 -13.00 -34.65
CA LEU A 329 -32.68 -13.02 -33.85
C LEU A 329 -33.93 -12.97 -34.73
N ALA A 330 -33.89 -12.17 -35.80
CA ALA A 330 -34.93 -11.98 -36.81
C ALA A 330 -34.27 -11.53 -38.13
N ASP A 331 -35.03 -11.37 -39.23
CA ASP A 331 -34.48 -10.94 -40.53
C ASP A 331 -33.53 -9.73 -40.40
N LYS A 332 -32.24 -9.93 -40.67
CA LYS A 332 -31.18 -8.88 -40.57
C LYS A 332 -31.00 -8.26 -39.17
N LEU A 333 -31.52 -8.89 -38.12
CA LEU A 333 -31.31 -8.50 -36.73
C LEU A 333 -30.27 -9.44 -36.09
N ILE A 334 -29.01 -9.04 -36.11
CA ILE A 334 -27.87 -9.89 -35.73
C ILE A 334 -27.39 -9.53 -34.33
N LEU A 335 -27.40 -10.52 -33.43
CA LEU A 335 -26.87 -10.42 -32.08
C LEU A 335 -25.53 -11.16 -31.97
N GLU A 336 -24.51 -10.46 -31.48
CA GLU A 336 -23.16 -10.98 -31.27
C GLU A 336 -22.78 -10.84 -29.78
N LYS A 337 -22.34 -11.92 -29.14
CA LYS A 337 -21.63 -11.88 -27.86
C LYS A 337 -20.14 -11.83 -28.15
N ILE A 338 -19.44 -10.80 -27.68
CA ILE A 338 -18.02 -10.62 -27.94
C ILE A 338 -17.22 -10.48 -26.64
N SER A 339 -15.95 -10.92 -26.65
CA SER A 339 -15.02 -10.66 -25.56
C SER A 339 -14.61 -9.18 -25.51
N CYS A 340 -14.43 -8.64 -24.31
CA CYS A 340 -13.95 -7.27 -24.08
C CYS A 340 -13.19 -7.18 -22.75
N PRO A 341 -12.32 -6.18 -22.56
CA PRO A 341 -11.58 -6.03 -21.30
C PRO A 341 -12.50 -5.75 -20.11
N LEU A 342 -12.04 -6.03 -18.90
CA LEU A 342 -12.77 -5.67 -17.68
C LEU A 342 -12.84 -4.15 -17.49
N GLY A 343 -11.74 -3.44 -17.70
CA GLY A 343 -11.62 -1.99 -17.50
C GLY A 343 -10.33 -1.64 -16.78
N VAL A 344 -10.41 -1.30 -15.49
CA VAL A 344 -9.25 -0.96 -14.65
C VAL A 344 -9.03 -2.00 -13.56
N LEU A 345 -7.80 -2.48 -13.48
CA LEU A 345 -7.33 -3.43 -12.48
C LEU A 345 -6.55 -2.69 -11.38
N LEU A 346 -6.82 -3.01 -10.12
CA LEU A 346 -5.97 -2.65 -8.98
C LEU A 346 -5.27 -3.89 -8.44
N VAL A 347 -3.96 -3.96 -8.58
CA VAL A 347 -3.18 -5.07 -8.04
C VAL A 347 -2.34 -4.61 -6.87
N ILE A 348 -2.55 -5.26 -5.73
CA ILE A 348 -1.82 -5.00 -4.48
C ILE A 348 -0.96 -6.23 -4.19
N PHE A 349 0.36 -6.08 -4.12
CA PHE A 349 1.28 -7.21 -3.99
C PHE A 349 2.44 -6.96 -3.02
N GLU A 350 2.92 -8.02 -2.38
CA GLU A 350 4.00 -8.00 -1.40
C GLU A 350 5.21 -8.81 -1.90
N SER A 351 6.38 -8.18 -1.82
CA SER A 351 7.72 -8.78 -1.96
C SER A 351 7.94 -9.55 -3.27
N ARG A 352 7.27 -9.13 -4.33
CA ARG A 352 7.29 -9.78 -5.66
C ARG A 352 7.40 -8.74 -6.78
N PRO A 353 8.58 -8.14 -7.00
CA PRO A 353 8.77 -7.18 -8.09
C PRO A 353 8.60 -7.82 -9.49
N ASP A 354 8.77 -9.13 -9.60
CA ASP A 354 8.47 -9.93 -10.80
C ASP A 354 6.97 -9.90 -11.17
N ALA A 355 6.08 -9.90 -10.17
CA ALA A 355 4.64 -9.82 -10.42
C ALA A 355 4.24 -8.51 -11.13
N LEU A 356 4.95 -7.40 -10.87
CA LEU A 356 4.69 -6.13 -11.56
C LEU A 356 4.79 -6.29 -13.08
N VAL A 357 5.85 -6.94 -13.55
CA VAL A 357 6.11 -7.16 -14.98
C VAL A 357 5.06 -8.07 -15.61
N GLN A 358 4.74 -9.19 -14.96
CA GLN A 358 3.75 -10.15 -15.45
C GLN A 358 2.38 -9.50 -15.59
N ILE A 359 1.95 -8.75 -14.57
CA ILE A 359 0.62 -8.14 -14.50
C ILE A 359 0.51 -6.97 -15.48
N ALA A 360 1.56 -6.18 -15.65
CA ALA A 360 1.61 -5.15 -16.69
C ALA A 360 1.47 -5.75 -18.09
N ALA A 361 2.17 -6.84 -18.38
CA ALA A 361 2.08 -7.52 -19.68
C ALA A 361 0.68 -8.11 -19.92
N LEU A 362 0.09 -8.75 -18.90
CA LEU A 362 -1.28 -9.27 -18.95
C LEU A 362 -2.29 -8.13 -19.17
N ALA A 363 -2.17 -7.01 -18.47
CA ALA A 363 -3.06 -5.85 -18.62
C ALA A 363 -2.96 -5.25 -20.03
N ILE A 364 -1.75 -5.11 -20.58
CA ILE A 364 -1.55 -4.63 -21.96
C ILE A 364 -2.19 -5.60 -22.96
N ARG A 365 -1.93 -6.91 -22.85
CA ARG A 365 -2.48 -7.90 -23.79
C ARG A 365 -4.01 -7.97 -23.75
N SER A 366 -4.57 -7.85 -22.55
CA SER A 366 -6.02 -7.88 -22.29
C SER A 366 -6.71 -6.53 -22.45
N GLY A 367 -6.00 -5.44 -22.76
CA GLY A 367 -6.60 -4.13 -23.02
C GLY A 367 -7.12 -3.39 -21.77
N ASN A 368 -6.59 -3.72 -20.60
CA ASN A 368 -6.99 -3.15 -19.32
C ASN A 368 -6.06 -1.99 -18.88
N GLY A 369 -6.62 -1.04 -18.13
CA GLY A 369 -5.84 -0.07 -17.36
C GLY A 369 -5.38 -0.70 -16.05
N LEU A 370 -4.26 -0.22 -15.50
CA LEU A 370 -3.64 -0.89 -14.36
C LEU A 370 -3.16 0.11 -13.30
N LEU A 371 -3.53 -0.17 -12.05
CA LEU A 371 -2.96 0.43 -10.86
C LEU A 371 -2.19 -0.63 -10.08
N LEU A 372 -0.96 -0.33 -9.71
CA LEU A 372 -0.07 -1.22 -8.99
C LEU A 372 0.27 -0.63 -7.64
N LYS A 373 0.14 -1.43 -6.60
CA LYS A 373 0.62 -1.11 -5.26
C LYS A 373 1.53 -2.23 -4.75
N GLY A 374 2.83 -2.03 -4.88
CA GLY A 374 3.83 -2.93 -4.32
C GLY A 374 4.10 -2.67 -2.84
N GLY A 375 4.71 -3.65 -2.17
CA GLY A 375 5.23 -3.52 -0.81
C GLY A 375 6.35 -2.48 -0.68
N LYS A 376 6.56 -2.00 0.54
CA LYS A 376 7.56 -0.95 0.84
C LYS A 376 8.99 -1.44 0.67
N GLU A 377 9.21 -2.73 0.85
CA GLU A 377 10.46 -3.45 0.73
C GLU A 377 10.96 -3.58 -0.72
N ALA A 378 10.07 -3.41 -1.71
CA ALA A 378 10.40 -3.48 -3.14
C ALA A 378 10.31 -2.10 -3.81
N LYS A 379 10.47 -1.01 -3.05
CA LYS A 379 10.17 0.34 -3.52
C LYS A 379 11.02 0.73 -4.73
N ARG A 380 12.33 0.50 -4.69
CA ARG A 380 13.25 0.89 -5.76
C ARG A 380 13.04 0.01 -6.99
N SER A 381 12.91 -1.29 -6.78
CA SER A 381 12.61 -2.30 -7.81
C SER A 381 11.33 -1.96 -8.56
N ASN A 382 10.24 -1.67 -7.84
CA ASN A 382 8.97 -1.33 -8.46
C ASN A 382 9.04 -0.02 -9.24
N ALA A 383 9.75 0.98 -8.71
CA ALA A 383 9.91 2.28 -9.38
C ALA A 383 10.71 2.14 -10.69
N ILE A 384 11.83 1.40 -10.70
CA ILE A 384 12.62 1.21 -11.92
C ILE A 384 11.86 0.38 -12.96
N LEU A 385 11.21 -0.70 -12.56
CA LEU A 385 10.42 -1.53 -13.47
C LEU A 385 9.24 -0.75 -14.06
N HIS A 386 8.51 0.00 -13.22
CA HIS A 386 7.43 0.86 -13.69
C HIS A 386 7.92 1.90 -14.69
N LYS A 387 9.05 2.55 -14.42
CA LYS A 387 9.66 3.52 -15.33
C LYS A 387 10.05 2.90 -16.67
N VAL A 388 10.70 1.73 -16.65
CA VAL A 388 11.10 1.01 -17.88
C VAL A 388 9.87 0.65 -18.71
N ILE A 389 8.82 0.09 -18.09
CA ILE A 389 7.60 -0.34 -18.79
C ILE A 389 6.79 0.85 -19.30
N THR A 390 6.64 1.91 -18.53
CA THR A 390 5.86 3.08 -18.98
C THR A 390 6.57 3.86 -20.08
N SER A 391 7.91 3.82 -20.14
CA SER A 391 8.68 4.49 -21.19
C SER A 391 8.46 3.94 -22.60
N ILE A 392 7.96 2.70 -22.73
CA ILE A 392 7.67 2.08 -24.03
C ILE A 392 6.21 2.27 -24.48
N ILE A 393 5.35 2.82 -23.63
CA ILE A 393 3.93 3.02 -23.97
C ILE A 393 3.83 4.17 -24.97
N PRO A 394 3.21 3.96 -26.15
CA PRO A 394 3.13 5.01 -27.16
C PRO A 394 2.25 6.17 -26.69
N ASP A 395 2.57 7.39 -27.13
CA ASP A 395 1.81 8.61 -26.80
C ASP A 395 0.32 8.52 -27.14
N THR A 396 -0.02 7.75 -28.19
CA THR A 396 -1.41 7.49 -28.60
C THR A 396 -2.22 6.81 -27.51
N VAL A 397 -1.59 5.98 -26.68
CA VAL A 397 -2.19 5.34 -25.49
C VAL A 397 -1.98 6.20 -24.24
N GLY A 398 -0.79 6.77 -24.08
CA GLY A 398 -0.39 7.60 -22.95
C GLY A 398 0.21 6.80 -21.79
N ASP A 399 1.33 7.30 -21.27
CA ASP A 399 2.13 6.77 -20.16
C ASP A 399 1.33 6.43 -18.88
N LYS A 400 0.21 7.13 -18.64
CA LYS A 400 -0.71 6.90 -17.52
C LYS A 400 -1.56 5.62 -17.61
N LEU A 401 -1.33 4.75 -18.61
CA LEU A 401 -1.97 3.43 -18.68
C LEU A 401 -1.73 2.60 -17.41
N ILE A 402 -0.50 2.68 -16.89
CA ILE A 402 -0.05 1.95 -15.72
C ILE A 402 0.34 2.96 -14.64
N GLY A 403 -0.42 3.02 -13.55
CA GLY A 403 -0.13 3.87 -12.38
C GLY A 403 0.55 3.09 -11.26
N LEU A 404 1.66 3.60 -10.71
CA LEU A 404 2.30 3.05 -9.52
C LEU A 404 1.93 3.88 -8.29
N VAL A 405 1.16 3.29 -7.39
CA VAL A 405 0.74 3.88 -6.12
C VAL A 405 1.86 3.72 -5.11
N THR A 406 2.36 4.83 -4.57
CA THR A 406 3.54 4.82 -3.67
C THR A 406 3.17 4.92 -2.19
N SER A 407 2.04 5.56 -1.84
CA SER A 407 1.59 5.66 -0.46
C SER A 407 0.74 4.47 -0.05
N ARG A 408 0.89 4.01 1.20
CA ARG A 408 0.00 3.01 1.81
C ARG A 408 -1.35 3.62 2.17
N GLU A 409 -1.36 4.90 2.49
CA GLU A 409 -2.54 5.65 2.93
C GLU A 409 -3.57 5.80 1.81
N ASP A 410 -3.16 5.61 0.55
CA ASP A 410 -4.04 5.66 -0.62
C ASP A 410 -4.86 4.36 -0.80
N ILE A 411 -4.48 3.24 -0.18
CA ILE A 411 -5.17 1.95 -0.38
C ILE A 411 -6.64 2.01 0.05
N PRO A 412 -7.00 2.49 1.26
CA PRO A 412 -8.40 2.59 1.67
C PRO A 412 -9.24 3.46 0.74
N ASP A 413 -8.67 4.48 0.12
CA ASP A 413 -9.39 5.34 -0.81
C ASP A 413 -9.55 4.69 -2.18
N LEU A 414 -8.52 4.00 -2.70
CA LEU A 414 -8.61 3.18 -3.91
C LEU A 414 -9.68 2.08 -3.79
N LEU A 415 -9.76 1.42 -2.63
CA LEU A 415 -10.73 0.36 -2.38
C LEU A 415 -12.19 0.84 -2.30
N LYS A 416 -12.43 2.16 -2.29
CA LYS A 416 -13.78 2.77 -2.37
C LYS A 416 -14.17 3.18 -3.78
N LEU A 417 -13.28 3.06 -4.77
CA LEU A 417 -13.54 3.50 -6.14
C LEU A 417 -14.22 2.43 -6.98
N ASP A 418 -15.35 1.88 -6.51
CA ASP A 418 -16.15 0.90 -7.27
C ASP A 418 -16.85 1.49 -8.50
N ASP A 419 -16.76 2.80 -8.67
CA ASP A 419 -17.16 3.52 -9.88
C ASP A 419 -16.07 3.53 -10.97
N VAL A 420 -14.78 3.37 -10.61
CA VAL A 420 -13.63 3.46 -11.52
C VAL A 420 -12.81 2.17 -11.65
N ILE A 421 -12.67 1.41 -10.58
CA ILE A 421 -11.86 0.19 -10.53
C ILE A 421 -12.79 -1.01 -10.65
N ASP A 422 -12.51 -1.87 -11.63
CA ASP A 422 -13.40 -2.96 -12.03
C ASP A 422 -13.00 -4.31 -11.39
N LEU A 423 -11.73 -4.46 -10.97
CA LEU A 423 -11.24 -5.65 -10.29
C LEU A 423 -10.07 -5.34 -9.34
N VAL A 424 -10.08 -5.91 -8.13
CA VAL A 424 -8.91 -5.90 -7.22
C VAL A 424 -8.27 -7.28 -7.18
N VAL A 425 -6.94 -7.34 -7.30
CA VAL A 425 -6.17 -8.58 -7.21
C VAL A 425 -5.10 -8.47 -6.11
N PRO A 426 -5.36 -9.00 -4.91
CA PRO A 426 -4.36 -9.10 -3.85
C PRO A 426 -3.41 -10.29 -4.07
N ARG A 427 -2.10 -10.05 -4.03
CA ARG A 427 -1.03 -11.06 -4.14
C ARG A 427 -0.09 -10.93 -2.95
N GLY A 428 -0.43 -11.57 -1.85
CA GLY A 428 0.34 -11.49 -0.61
C GLY A 428 -0.16 -12.50 0.43
N SER A 429 -0.02 -12.15 1.70
CA SER A 429 -0.48 -12.99 2.81
C SER A 429 -2.00 -13.18 2.85
N ASN A 430 -2.47 -14.29 3.44
CA ASN A 430 -3.89 -14.59 3.67
C ASN A 430 -4.59 -13.45 4.42
N LYS A 431 -3.87 -12.81 5.35
CA LYS A 431 -4.33 -11.63 6.11
C LYS A 431 -4.61 -10.43 5.20
N LEU A 432 -3.71 -10.12 4.26
CA LEU A 432 -3.90 -9.04 3.29
C LEU A 432 -5.13 -9.30 2.42
N VAL A 433 -5.25 -10.52 1.88
CA VAL A 433 -6.38 -10.91 1.01
C VAL A 433 -7.70 -10.79 1.77
N SER A 434 -7.77 -11.34 2.98
CA SER A 434 -8.97 -11.31 3.83
C SER A 434 -9.37 -9.89 4.22
N GLN A 435 -8.39 -9.03 4.55
CA GLN A 435 -8.63 -7.62 4.83
C GLN A 435 -9.21 -6.89 3.62
N ILE A 436 -8.64 -7.07 2.43
CA ILE A 436 -9.15 -6.44 1.21
C ILE A 436 -10.57 -6.92 0.89
N LYS A 437 -10.82 -8.24 0.93
CA LYS A 437 -12.17 -8.81 0.73
C LYS A 437 -13.22 -8.22 1.69
N GLY A 438 -12.84 -7.94 2.94
CA GLY A 438 -13.74 -7.36 3.93
C GLY A 438 -13.94 -5.84 3.83
N THR A 439 -13.18 -5.12 3.00
CA THR A 439 -13.15 -3.64 3.01
C THR A 439 -13.59 -2.97 1.71
N THR A 440 -13.80 -3.73 0.63
CA THR A 440 -14.16 -3.17 -0.68
C THR A 440 -15.46 -3.76 -1.23
N LYS A 441 -16.16 -2.97 -2.05
CA LYS A 441 -17.28 -3.42 -2.89
C LYS A 441 -16.82 -3.86 -4.28
N ILE A 442 -15.58 -3.53 -4.65
CA ILE A 442 -15.00 -3.92 -5.94
C ILE A 442 -14.84 -5.45 -5.93
N PRO A 443 -15.15 -6.16 -7.02
CA PRO A 443 -14.87 -7.58 -7.11
C PRO A 443 -13.40 -7.89 -6.81
N VAL A 444 -13.17 -8.89 -5.95
CA VAL A 444 -11.81 -9.30 -5.55
C VAL A 444 -11.52 -10.68 -6.13
N LEU A 445 -10.44 -10.80 -6.91
CA LEU A 445 -9.95 -12.07 -7.46
C LEU A 445 -8.70 -12.51 -6.72
N GLY A 446 -8.77 -13.69 -6.09
CA GLY A 446 -7.67 -14.29 -5.36
C GLY A 446 -8.16 -15.33 -4.34
N HIS A 447 -7.24 -16.14 -3.84
CA HIS A 447 -7.52 -17.13 -2.79
C HIS A 447 -7.05 -16.58 -1.43
N ALA A 448 -7.81 -16.90 -0.38
CA ALA A 448 -7.41 -16.56 0.99
C ALA A 448 -6.51 -17.64 1.58
N ASP A 449 -6.73 -18.92 1.26
CA ASP A 449 -6.02 -20.06 1.86
C ASP A 449 -5.66 -21.11 0.81
N GLY A 450 -4.61 -21.89 1.09
CA GLY A 450 -4.01 -22.90 0.19
C GLY A 450 -3.99 -24.32 0.77
N ILE A 451 -5.11 -24.81 1.30
CA ILE A 451 -5.19 -26.13 1.95
C ILE A 451 -5.47 -27.19 0.89
N CYS A 452 -4.40 -27.77 0.36
CA CYS A 452 -4.43 -28.76 -0.72
C CYS A 452 -4.23 -30.18 -0.20
N HIS A 453 -4.91 -31.14 -0.82
CA HIS A 453 -4.84 -32.56 -0.44
C HIS A 453 -4.22 -33.40 -1.55
N VAL A 454 -3.52 -34.46 -1.12
CA VAL A 454 -3.24 -35.62 -1.97
C VAL A 454 -3.91 -36.82 -1.32
N TYR A 455 -4.80 -37.48 -2.07
CA TYR A 455 -5.43 -38.73 -1.67
C TYR A 455 -4.75 -39.91 -2.36
N VAL A 456 -4.26 -40.87 -1.59
CA VAL A 456 -3.64 -42.11 -2.09
C VAL A 456 -4.63 -43.26 -1.94
N ASP A 457 -5.15 -43.72 -3.07
CA ASP A 457 -6.13 -44.81 -3.13
C ASP A 457 -5.46 -46.18 -2.89
N LYS A 458 -6.26 -47.19 -2.50
CA LYS A 458 -5.77 -48.57 -2.32
C LYS A 458 -5.14 -49.17 -3.58
N THR A 459 -5.50 -48.69 -4.77
CA THR A 459 -4.95 -49.15 -6.05
C THR A 459 -3.69 -48.39 -6.49
N ALA A 460 -3.25 -47.40 -5.72
CA ALA A 460 -2.11 -46.57 -6.09
C ALA A 460 -0.82 -47.36 -6.25
N ASN A 461 -0.04 -47.04 -7.28
CA ASN A 461 1.37 -47.40 -7.32
C ASN A 461 2.13 -46.60 -6.24
N ILE A 462 2.66 -47.30 -5.24
CA ILE A 462 3.30 -46.68 -4.07
C ILE A 462 4.55 -45.87 -4.44
N ASP A 463 5.34 -46.31 -5.42
CA ASP A 463 6.53 -45.56 -5.85
C ASP A 463 6.16 -44.27 -6.59
N MET A 464 5.05 -44.27 -7.34
CA MET A 464 4.49 -43.06 -7.92
C MET A 464 3.96 -42.13 -6.84
N ALA A 465 3.20 -42.66 -5.87
CA ALA A 465 2.67 -41.89 -4.75
C ALA A 465 3.79 -41.18 -3.98
N LYS A 466 4.88 -41.87 -3.64
CA LYS A 466 6.07 -41.28 -2.99
C LYS A 466 6.64 -40.09 -3.76
N LYS A 467 6.80 -40.21 -5.09
CA LYS A 467 7.30 -39.12 -5.94
C LYS A 467 6.37 -37.91 -5.92
N ILE A 468 5.06 -38.15 -6.03
CA ILE A 468 4.04 -37.10 -6.07
C ILE A 468 3.96 -36.37 -4.73
N ILE A 469 3.85 -37.08 -3.60
CA ILE A 469 3.75 -36.43 -2.27
C ILE A 469 5.03 -35.65 -1.93
N ARG A 470 6.19 -36.18 -2.34
CA ARG A 470 7.48 -35.52 -2.13
C ARG A 470 7.53 -34.20 -2.88
N ASP A 471 7.22 -34.21 -4.18
CA ASP A 471 7.16 -33.00 -4.99
C ASP A 471 6.10 -32.02 -4.45
N ALA A 472 4.90 -32.52 -4.14
CA ALA A 472 3.77 -31.72 -3.68
C ALA A 472 4.05 -30.96 -2.37
N LYS A 473 4.86 -31.51 -1.46
CA LYS A 473 5.20 -30.83 -0.19
C LYS A 473 6.55 -30.10 -0.22
N ILE A 474 7.59 -30.69 -0.81
CA ILE A 474 8.99 -30.29 -0.57
C ILE A 474 9.51 -29.31 -1.63
N ASP A 475 9.00 -29.34 -2.88
CA ASP A 475 9.46 -28.45 -3.96
C ASP A 475 9.43 -26.98 -3.53
N TYR A 476 8.29 -26.53 -3.00
CA TYR A 476 8.14 -25.19 -2.46
C TYR A 476 7.09 -25.16 -1.33
N PRO A 477 7.47 -25.45 -0.08
CA PRO A 477 6.52 -25.65 1.02
C PRO A 477 5.68 -24.43 1.39
N ALA A 478 6.14 -23.22 1.03
CA ALA A 478 5.44 -21.96 1.27
C ALA A 478 4.55 -21.52 0.09
N ALA A 479 4.32 -22.41 -0.89
CA ALA A 479 3.40 -22.18 -2.00
C ALA A 479 1.97 -22.54 -1.58
N CYS A 480 1.00 -21.75 -2.04
CA CYS A 480 -0.43 -21.97 -1.80
C CYS A 480 -1.01 -23.27 -2.40
N ASN A 481 -0.27 -23.94 -3.27
CA ASN A 481 -0.62 -25.22 -3.87
C ASN A 481 0.26 -26.38 -3.37
N ALA A 482 1.03 -26.15 -2.29
CA ALA A 482 1.73 -27.23 -1.61
C ALA A 482 0.72 -28.15 -0.91
N MET A 483 0.99 -29.46 -0.87
CA MET A 483 0.15 -30.39 -0.11
C MET A 483 0.20 -30.05 1.37
N GLU A 484 -0.95 -29.84 1.99
CA GLU A 484 -1.09 -29.59 3.43
C GLU A 484 -1.64 -30.81 4.18
N THR A 485 -2.42 -31.66 3.49
CA THR A 485 -2.98 -32.90 4.04
C THR A 485 -2.78 -34.08 3.08
N LEU A 486 -2.24 -35.19 3.60
CA LEU A 486 -2.15 -36.49 2.93
C LEU A 486 -3.29 -37.39 3.43
N LEU A 487 -4.22 -37.73 2.54
CA LEU A 487 -5.28 -38.70 2.81
C LEU A 487 -4.87 -40.06 2.28
N VAL A 488 -5.04 -41.12 3.06
CA VAL A 488 -4.61 -42.47 2.70
C VAL A 488 -5.77 -43.45 2.88
N HIS A 489 -6.05 -44.25 1.86
CA HIS A 489 -7.08 -45.29 1.95
C HIS A 489 -6.74 -46.32 3.05
N VAL A 490 -7.73 -46.74 3.83
CA VAL A 490 -7.56 -47.65 4.98
C VAL A 490 -6.78 -48.93 4.67
N ASP A 491 -7.01 -49.57 3.52
CA ASP A 491 -6.27 -50.77 3.13
C ASP A 491 -4.75 -50.58 3.00
N LEU A 492 -4.27 -49.36 2.71
CA LEU A 492 -2.84 -49.07 2.69
C LEU A 492 -2.21 -49.06 4.10
N SER A 493 -3.02 -48.82 5.13
CA SER A 493 -2.57 -48.99 6.53
C SER A 493 -2.41 -50.47 6.90
N ARG A 494 -3.07 -51.39 6.17
CA ARG A 494 -3.05 -52.83 6.45
C ARG A 494 -1.94 -53.57 5.71
N ASN A 495 -1.49 -53.03 4.57
CA ASN A 495 -0.50 -53.67 3.70
C ASN A 495 0.92 -53.06 3.79
N GLY A 496 1.12 -52.08 4.70
CA GLY A 496 2.41 -51.39 4.91
C GLY A 496 2.63 -50.17 4.00
N GLY A 497 1.74 -49.90 3.04
CA GLY A 497 1.87 -48.74 2.15
C GLY A 497 1.85 -47.39 2.87
N LEU A 498 1.06 -47.26 3.95
CA LEU A 498 1.06 -46.05 4.79
C LEU A 498 2.45 -45.80 5.41
N ASP A 499 3.08 -46.84 5.96
CA ASP A 499 4.40 -46.73 6.61
C ASP A 499 5.47 -46.30 5.59
N GLU A 500 5.39 -46.81 4.36
CA GLU A 500 6.29 -46.43 3.28
C GLU A 500 6.16 -44.95 2.86
N LEU A 501 4.93 -44.43 2.81
CA LEU A 501 4.67 -43.02 2.47
C LEU A 501 5.11 -42.08 3.60
N VAL A 502 4.82 -42.46 4.84
CA VAL A 502 5.21 -41.72 6.05
C VAL A 502 6.73 -41.68 6.17
N ALA A 503 7.41 -42.82 5.98
CA ALA A 503 8.86 -42.90 6.04
C ALA A 503 9.54 -42.06 4.95
N GLU A 504 8.94 -41.94 3.76
CA GLU A 504 9.44 -41.06 2.69
C GLU A 504 9.43 -39.59 3.15
N LEU A 505 8.30 -39.09 3.64
CA LEU A 505 8.16 -37.70 4.09
C LEU A 505 9.06 -37.39 5.30
N GLN A 506 9.15 -38.31 6.26
CA GLN A 506 10.02 -38.14 7.43
C GLN A 506 11.50 -38.11 7.06
N ARG A 507 11.93 -38.91 6.07
CA ARG A 507 13.32 -38.92 5.60
C ARG A 507 13.75 -37.58 5.00
N GLU A 508 12.80 -36.89 4.37
CA GLU A 508 12.99 -35.55 3.81
C GLU A 508 12.80 -34.43 4.87
N GLY A 509 12.58 -34.78 6.13
CA GLY A 509 12.47 -33.83 7.24
C GLY A 509 11.10 -33.18 7.40
N VAL A 510 10.04 -33.74 6.79
CA VAL A 510 8.67 -33.22 6.94
C VAL A 510 8.13 -33.60 8.33
N GLN A 511 7.66 -32.61 9.09
CA GLN A 511 6.99 -32.82 10.35
C GLN A 511 5.54 -33.27 10.13
N LEU A 512 5.20 -34.47 10.60
CA LEU A 512 3.88 -35.06 10.40
C LEU A 512 2.99 -34.89 11.64
N TYR A 513 1.76 -34.46 11.39
CA TYR A 513 0.67 -34.47 12.37
C TYR A 513 -0.39 -35.45 11.92
N GLY A 514 -0.96 -36.23 12.82
CA GLY A 514 -2.01 -37.18 12.49
C GLY A 514 -3.39 -36.57 12.70
N GLY A 515 -4.36 -36.88 11.84
CA GLY A 515 -5.76 -36.86 12.27
C GLY A 515 -6.05 -37.99 13.28
N PRO A 516 -7.26 -38.07 13.87
CA PRO A 516 -7.56 -39.06 14.91
C PRO A 516 -7.17 -40.50 14.59
N ARG A 517 -7.33 -40.98 13.33
CA ARG A 517 -6.97 -42.37 13.01
C ARG A 517 -5.47 -42.52 12.80
N ALA A 518 -4.85 -41.64 12.02
CA ALA A 518 -3.42 -41.68 11.76
C ALA A 518 -2.57 -41.42 13.02
N SER A 519 -2.97 -40.49 13.90
CA SER A 519 -2.27 -40.19 15.16
C SER A 519 -2.21 -41.42 16.07
N ASN A 520 -3.34 -42.10 16.25
CA ASN A 520 -3.42 -43.32 17.05
C ASN A 520 -2.60 -44.47 16.45
N LEU A 521 -2.62 -44.63 15.11
CA LEU A 521 -1.92 -45.74 14.45
C LEU A 521 -0.40 -45.53 14.38
N LEU A 522 0.04 -44.33 14.02
CA LEU A 522 1.46 -43.99 13.81
C LEU A 522 2.15 -43.48 15.09
N ASN A 523 1.39 -43.27 16.17
CA ASN A 523 1.87 -42.68 17.42
C ASN A 523 2.56 -41.30 17.21
N ILE A 524 1.95 -40.47 16.37
CA ILE A 524 2.38 -39.08 16.08
C ILE A 524 1.42 -38.07 16.70
N SER A 525 1.86 -36.82 16.87
CA SER A 525 1.03 -35.76 17.47
C SER A 525 -0.24 -35.52 16.65
N GLU A 526 -1.38 -35.41 17.32
CA GLU A 526 -2.65 -35.10 16.67
C GLU A 526 -2.67 -33.64 16.17
N THR A 527 -3.26 -33.40 14.99
CA THR A 527 -3.53 -32.05 14.51
C THR A 527 -4.68 -31.41 15.29
N HIS A 528 -4.60 -30.11 15.52
CA HIS A 528 -5.68 -29.38 16.20
C HIS A 528 -6.82 -28.97 15.25
N SER A 529 -6.59 -29.03 13.93
CA SER A 529 -7.56 -28.73 12.88
C SER A 529 -7.14 -29.40 11.58
N PHE A 530 -8.10 -29.93 10.83
CA PHE A 530 -7.89 -30.35 9.44
C PHE A 530 -7.86 -29.18 8.46
N HIS A 531 -8.40 -28.02 8.85
CA HIS A 531 -8.36 -26.80 8.06
C HIS A 531 -7.16 -25.95 8.51
N LEU A 532 -5.95 -26.36 8.10
CA LEU A 532 -4.70 -25.72 8.49
C LEU A 532 -3.72 -25.68 7.31
N GLU A 533 -3.21 -24.49 7.00
CA GLU A 533 -2.13 -24.28 6.03
C GLU A 533 -0.81 -24.10 6.80
N TYR A 534 0.11 -25.06 6.71
CA TYR A 534 1.38 -25.02 7.43
C TYR A 534 2.40 -24.09 6.78
N SER A 535 2.35 -23.93 5.44
CA SER A 535 3.30 -23.10 4.67
C SER A 535 4.79 -23.40 4.96
N SER A 536 5.09 -24.64 5.39
CA SER A 536 6.40 -25.09 5.85
C SER A 536 6.55 -26.59 5.59
N LEU A 537 7.68 -27.18 5.99
CA LEU A 537 7.92 -28.63 5.90
C LEU A 537 7.13 -29.38 6.98
N ALA A 538 5.81 -29.23 6.95
CA ALA A 538 4.86 -29.94 7.78
C ALA A 538 3.58 -30.24 7.00
N CYS A 539 2.91 -31.33 7.36
CA CYS A 539 1.59 -31.68 6.83
C CYS A 539 0.80 -32.56 7.81
N THR A 540 -0.51 -32.62 7.60
CA THR A 540 -1.39 -33.59 8.27
C THR A 540 -1.45 -34.90 7.46
N VAL A 541 -1.51 -36.04 8.14
CA VAL A 541 -1.80 -37.36 7.55
C VAL A 541 -3.10 -37.87 8.16
N GLU A 542 -4.03 -38.37 7.35
CA GLU A 542 -5.24 -39.02 7.86
C GLU A 542 -5.67 -40.22 7.00
N ILE A 543 -6.30 -41.19 7.65
CA ILE A 543 -6.79 -42.42 7.05
C ILE A 543 -8.30 -42.30 6.76
N VAL A 544 -8.70 -42.57 5.52
CA VAL A 544 -10.09 -42.55 5.05
C VAL A 544 -10.51 -43.93 4.55
N ASP A 545 -11.81 -44.22 4.60
CA ASP A 545 -12.31 -45.56 4.27
C ASP A 545 -12.35 -45.85 2.77
N ASP A 546 -12.63 -44.84 1.96
CA ASP A 546 -12.71 -44.91 0.51
C ASP A 546 -12.56 -43.52 -0.15
N VAL A 547 -12.71 -43.46 -1.47
CA VAL A 547 -12.64 -42.22 -2.26
C VAL A 547 -13.75 -41.22 -1.91
N PHE A 548 -14.94 -41.68 -1.51
CA PHE A 548 -16.05 -40.79 -1.17
C PHE A 548 -15.80 -40.11 0.17
N ALA A 549 -15.28 -40.85 1.15
CA ALA A 549 -14.80 -40.28 2.41
C ALA A 549 -13.66 -39.26 2.17
N ALA A 550 -12.79 -39.51 1.19
CA ALA A 550 -11.76 -38.55 0.79
C ALA A 550 -12.36 -37.26 0.20
N ILE A 551 -13.35 -37.39 -0.71
CA ILE A 551 -14.06 -36.27 -1.31
C ILE A 551 -14.78 -35.44 -0.23
N ASP A 552 -15.50 -36.09 0.68
CA ASP A 552 -16.21 -35.44 1.78
C ASP A 552 -15.24 -34.68 2.69
N HIS A 553 -14.08 -35.28 3.01
CA HIS A 553 -13.03 -34.62 3.77
C HIS A 553 -12.53 -33.36 3.06
N ILE A 554 -12.22 -33.46 1.76
CA ILE A 554 -11.74 -32.34 0.95
C ILE A 554 -12.76 -31.21 0.88
N HIS A 555 -14.05 -31.51 0.68
CA HIS A 555 -15.11 -30.50 0.65
C HIS A 555 -15.29 -29.80 2.00
N HIS A 556 -15.12 -30.53 3.10
CA HIS A 556 -15.31 -29.97 4.44
C HIS A 556 -14.09 -29.17 4.92
N HIS A 557 -12.87 -29.61 4.59
CA HIS A 557 -11.63 -29.09 5.17
C HIS A 557 -10.70 -28.38 4.19
N GLY A 558 -10.87 -28.56 2.88
CA GLY A 558 -10.05 -27.90 1.87
C GLY A 558 -10.41 -26.44 1.64
N SER A 559 -9.52 -25.73 0.94
CA SER A 559 -9.75 -24.33 0.51
C SER A 559 -10.28 -24.22 -0.92
N ALA A 560 -10.68 -25.35 -1.53
CA ALA A 560 -11.08 -25.49 -2.92
C ALA A 560 -10.01 -25.02 -3.92
N HIS A 561 -8.72 -25.19 -3.58
CA HIS A 561 -7.58 -24.74 -4.37
C HIS A 561 -7.12 -25.81 -5.36
N THR A 562 -6.38 -26.81 -4.89
CA THR A 562 -5.83 -27.88 -5.73
C THR A 562 -5.85 -29.20 -4.99
N GLU A 563 -6.41 -30.23 -5.61
CA GLU A 563 -6.49 -31.57 -4.99
C GLU A 563 -5.97 -32.61 -5.99
N CYS A 564 -5.37 -33.68 -5.48
CA CYS A 564 -4.85 -34.75 -6.30
C CYS A 564 -5.29 -36.12 -5.78
N ILE A 565 -5.67 -37.01 -6.69
CA ILE A 565 -5.76 -38.45 -6.43
C ILE A 565 -4.59 -39.19 -7.06
N VAL A 566 -4.03 -40.13 -6.32
CA VAL A 566 -3.09 -41.15 -6.83
C VAL A 566 -3.79 -42.49 -6.84
N ALA A 567 -4.05 -43.03 -8.04
CA ALA A 567 -4.78 -44.29 -8.24
C ALA A 567 -4.45 -44.92 -9.60
N GLU A 568 -4.48 -46.25 -9.68
CA GLU A 568 -4.43 -46.99 -10.96
C GLU A 568 -5.84 -47.33 -11.47
N ASP A 569 -6.83 -47.40 -10.58
CA ASP A 569 -8.23 -47.60 -10.96
C ASP A 569 -8.83 -46.34 -11.60
N SER A 570 -9.18 -46.45 -12.87
CA SER A 570 -9.76 -45.35 -13.65
C SER A 570 -11.15 -44.94 -13.19
N GLU A 571 -11.98 -45.86 -12.70
CA GLU A 571 -13.33 -45.51 -12.25
C GLU A 571 -13.27 -44.67 -10.97
N VAL A 572 -12.36 -45.01 -10.06
CA VAL A 572 -12.10 -44.25 -8.85
C VAL A 572 -11.49 -42.88 -9.16
N ALA A 573 -10.54 -42.83 -10.11
CA ALA A 573 -9.94 -41.56 -10.56
C ALA A 573 -10.98 -40.62 -11.16
N GLU A 574 -11.83 -41.09 -12.08
CA GLU A 574 -12.89 -40.29 -12.70
C GLU A 574 -13.97 -39.86 -11.68
N ALA A 575 -14.29 -40.73 -10.72
CA ALA A 575 -15.19 -40.36 -9.63
C ALA A 575 -14.65 -39.20 -8.80
N PHE A 576 -13.33 -39.19 -8.50
CA PHE A 576 -12.67 -38.10 -7.79
C PHE A 576 -12.61 -36.82 -8.64
N LEU A 577 -12.15 -36.91 -9.89
CA LEU A 577 -12.03 -35.76 -10.80
C LEU A 577 -13.37 -35.04 -11.03
N SER A 578 -14.47 -35.79 -11.08
CA SER A 578 -15.81 -35.24 -11.35
C SER A 578 -16.51 -34.67 -10.11
N GLN A 579 -16.21 -35.17 -8.91
CA GLN A 579 -16.93 -34.79 -7.67
C GLN A 579 -16.16 -33.82 -6.78
N VAL A 580 -14.83 -33.78 -6.86
CA VAL A 580 -14.05 -32.77 -6.11
C VAL A 580 -14.28 -31.39 -6.70
N ASP A 581 -14.77 -30.46 -5.90
CA ASP A 581 -15.15 -29.11 -6.32
C ASP A 581 -14.07 -28.10 -5.94
N SER A 582 -12.86 -28.32 -6.46
CA SER A 582 -11.69 -27.43 -6.31
C SER A 582 -11.38 -26.71 -7.61
N ALA A 583 -10.56 -25.66 -7.54
CA ALA A 583 -10.18 -24.89 -8.71
C ALA A 583 -9.33 -25.69 -9.72
N ALA A 584 -8.55 -26.64 -9.22
CA ALA A 584 -7.86 -27.65 -10.01
C ALA A 584 -7.96 -29.02 -9.32
N VAL A 585 -8.20 -30.07 -10.10
CA VAL A 585 -8.25 -31.45 -9.62
C VAL A 585 -7.38 -32.31 -10.53
N PHE A 586 -6.45 -33.06 -9.94
CA PHE A 586 -5.42 -33.81 -10.65
C PHE A 586 -5.51 -35.30 -10.38
N HIS A 587 -5.09 -36.09 -11.37
CA HIS A 587 -4.90 -37.53 -11.27
C HIS A 587 -3.44 -37.84 -11.56
N ASN A 588 -2.77 -38.53 -10.63
CA ASN A 588 -1.38 -38.97 -10.75
C ASN A 588 -0.38 -37.83 -11.08
N ALA A 589 -0.65 -36.61 -10.61
CA ALA A 589 0.19 -35.43 -10.82
C ALA A 589 0.26 -34.55 -9.57
N SER A 590 1.44 -33.97 -9.31
CA SER A 590 1.66 -33.10 -8.16
C SER A 590 0.75 -31.86 -8.16
N THR A 591 0.28 -31.45 -6.98
CA THR A 591 -0.49 -30.20 -6.80
C THR A 591 0.30 -28.97 -7.24
N ARG A 592 1.64 -29.05 -7.25
CA ARG A 592 2.55 -27.99 -7.70
C ARG A 592 2.40 -27.62 -9.18
N PHE A 593 1.74 -28.47 -9.98
CA PHE A 593 1.40 -28.16 -11.36
C PHE A 593 0.35 -27.04 -11.50
N CYS A 594 -0.43 -26.73 -10.45
CA CYS A 594 -1.42 -25.64 -10.48
C CYS A 594 -0.73 -24.27 -10.48
N ASP A 595 -0.27 -23.84 -11.65
CA ASP A 595 0.47 -22.60 -11.92
C ASP A 595 0.23 -22.18 -13.37
N GLY A 596 0.01 -20.88 -13.60
CA GLY A 596 -0.35 -20.37 -14.92
C GLY A 596 0.69 -20.65 -16.00
N THR A 597 1.98 -20.61 -15.66
CA THR A 597 3.06 -20.92 -16.61
C THR A 597 3.05 -22.41 -16.95
N ARG A 598 2.90 -23.28 -15.94
CA ARG A 598 2.81 -24.74 -16.14
C ARG A 598 1.57 -25.16 -16.93
N PHE A 599 0.48 -24.39 -16.82
CA PHE A 599 -0.74 -24.59 -17.61
C PHE A 599 -0.65 -24.02 -19.04
N GLY A 600 0.47 -23.39 -19.41
CA GLY A 600 0.66 -22.82 -20.74
C GLY A 600 -0.04 -21.47 -20.95
N LEU A 601 -0.45 -20.78 -19.88
CA LEU A 601 -1.07 -19.44 -19.94
C LEU A 601 -0.05 -18.31 -20.16
N GLY A 602 1.25 -18.63 -20.16
CA GLY A 602 2.37 -17.69 -20.31
C GLY A 602 2.66 -16.88 -19.04
N ALA A 603 1.64 -16.30 -18.42
CA ALA A 603 1.72 -15.65 -17.12
C ALA A 603 0.37 -15.76 -16.37
N GLU A 604 0.40 -15.46 -15.08
CA GLU A 604 -0.81 -15.39 -14.24
C GLU A 604 -0.83 -14.11 -13.41
N VAL A 605 -2.04 -13.58 -13.18
CA VAL A 605 -2.26 -12.48 -12.23
C VAL A 605 -2.43 -13.01 -10.79
N GLY A 606 -2.89 -14.26 -10.66
CA GLY A 606 -3.58 -14.78 -9.47
C GLY A 606 -3.95 -16.24 -9.68
N ILE A 607 -4.11 -16.98 -8.58
CA ILE A 607 -4.95 -18.17 -8.56
C ILE A 607 -6.26 -17.79 -7.87
N SER A 608 -7.39 -18.19 -8.44
CA SER A 608 -8.72 -17.90 -7.92
C SER A 608 -9.41 -19.17 -7.46
N THR A 609 -9.83 -19.21 -6.20
CA THR A 609 -10.76 -20.24 -5.69
C THR A 609 -12.22 -19.80 -5.77
N GLY A 610 -12.49 -18.61 -6.31
CA GLY A 610 -13.83 -18.11 -6.55
C GLY A 610 -14.58 -18.96 -7.58
N ARG A 611 -15.90 -19.09 -7.41
CA ARG A 611 -16.78 -19.84 -8.33
C ARG A 611 -17.40 -19.00 -9.43
N ILE A 612 -17.14 -17.69 -9.43
CA ILE A 612 -17.68 -16.72 -10.37
C ILE A 612 -16.52 -16.15 -11.17
N HIS A 613 -16.77 -15.86 -12.46
CA HIS A 613 -15.84 -15.23 -13.39
C HIS A 613 -14.66 -16.12 -13.82
N ALA A 614 -13.62 -16.24 -12.99
CA ALA A 614 -12.42 -17.01 -13.30
C ALA A 614 -12.00 -17.86 -12.08
N ARG A 615 -11.62 -19.12 -12.35
CA ARG A 615 -11.29 -20.13 -11.35
C ARG A 615 -10.02 -20.89 -11.77
N GLY A 616 -9.12 -21.13 -10.83
CA GLY A 616 -7.77 -21.67 -11.08
C GLY A 616 -6.75 -20.57 -11.38
N PRO A 617 -5.60 -20.91 -12.00
CA PRO A 617 -4.63 -19.92 -12.48
C PRO A 617 -5.27 -18.98 -13.51
N VAL A 618 -5.12 -17.67 -13.28
CA VAL A 618 -5.83 -16.63 -14.03
C VAL A 618 -4.86 -15.91 -14.98
N GLY A 619 -4.93 -16.27 -16.26
CA GLY A 619 -4.19 -15.63 -17.36
C GLY A 619 -4.98 -14.50 -18.04
N VAL A 620 -4.72 -14.27 -19.33
CA VAL A 620 -5.35 -13.19 -20.13
C VAL A 620 -6.87 -13.28 -20.17
N GLU A 621 -7.43 -14.49 -20.36
CA GLU A 621 -8.88 -14.69 -20.47
C GLU A 621 -9.63 -14.29 -19.20
N GLY A 622 -9.03 -14.54 -18.03
CA GLY A 622 -9.60 -14.14 -16.75
C GLY A 622 -9.56 -12.63 -16.48
N LEU A 623 -8.96 -11.85 -17.38
CA LEU A 623 -8.97 -10.39 -17.36
C LEU A 623 -9.92 -9.79 -18.42
N LEU A 624 -10.75 -10.63 -19.05
CA LEU A 624 -11.77 -10.24 -20.01
C LEU A 624 -13.17 -10.53 -19.48
N THR A 625 -14.16 -9.80 -19.96
CA THR A 625 -15.58 -10.08 -19.81
C THR A 625 -16.25 -10.12 -21.19
N ASN A 626 -17.58 -10.18 -21.22
CA ASN A 626 -18.34 -10.30 -22.45
C ASN A 626 -19.38 -9.19 -22.56
N ARG A 627 -19.63 -8.72 -23.77
CA ARG A 627 -20.73 -7.79 -24.07
C ARG A 627 -21.53 -8.23 -25.29
N TRP A 628 -22.77 -7.76 -25.37
CA TRP A 628 -23.68 -8.03 -26.46
C TRP A 628 -23.74 -6.85 -27.43
N ILE A 629 -23.59 -7.12 -28.71
CA ILE A 629 -23.70 -6.15 -29.81
C ILE A 629 -24.88 -6.58 -30.68
N LEU A 630 -25.90 -5.71 -30.78
CA LEU A 630 -27.06 -5.93 -31.62
C LEU A 630 -27.00 -4.98 -32.83
N ARG A 631 -27.07 -5.54 -34.03
CA ARG A 631 -27.10 -4.79 -35.29
C ARG A 631 -28.44 -5.03 -35.97
N GLY A 632 -29.15 -3.96 -36.30
CA GLY A 632 -30.43 -4.03 -36.98
C GLY A 632 -30.61 -2.89 -37.97
N SER A 633 -31.70 -2.95 -38.74
CA SER A 633 -32.04 -2.02 -39.82
C SER A 633 -33.31 -1.20 -39.51
N GLY A 634 -33.48 -0.78 -38.25
CA GLY A 634 -34.69 -0.06 -37.79
C GLY A 634 -35.72 -0.93 -37.06
N HIS A 635 -35.30 -2.10 -36.56
CA HIS A 635 -36.16 -2.99 -35.77
C HIS A 635 -36.71 -2.28 -34.52
N VAL A 636 -38.01 -2.47 -34.26
CA VAL A 636 -38.71 -1.98 -33.06
C VAL A 636 -39.45 -3.14 -32.41
N VAL A 637 -39.52 -3.15 -31.07
CA VAL A 637 -40.16 -4.24 -30.31
C VAL A 637 -41.68 -4.22 -30.51
N ASN A 638 -42.36 -3.07 -30.39
CA ASN A 638 -43.81 -2.91 -30.58
C ASN A 638 -44.68 -4.03 -29.94
N SER A 639 -44.39 -4.42 -28.69
CA SER A 639 -45.03 -5.57 -28.02
C SER A 639 -44.93 -6.88 -28.82
N ASP A 640 -43.80 -7.07 -29.50
CA ASP A 640 -43.50 -8.15 -30.46
C ASP A 640 -44.43 -8.21 -31.67
N ARG A 641 -45.24 -7.17 -31.91
CA ARG A 641 -46.15 -7.04 -33.07
C ARG A 641 -45.42 -6.39 -34.23
N GLY A 642 -44.59 -7.16 -34.94
CA GLY A 642 -43.89 -6.68 -36.14
C GLY A 642 -42.51 -7.29 -36.36
N VAL A 643 -42.02 -8.10 -35.42
CA VAL A 643 -40.76 -8.83 -35.54
C VAL A 643 -41.07 -10.32 -35.47
N THR A 644 -40.63 -11.08 -36.48
CA THR A 644 -40.71 -12.55 -36.45
C THR A 644 -39.35 -13.08 -36.02
N TYR A 645 -39.26 -13.59 -34.80
CA TYR A 645 -38.02 -14.15 -34.28
C TYR A 645 -37.73 -15.53 -34.90
N THR A 646 -36.50 -15.70 -35.38
CA THR A 646 -36.00 -16.94 -36.01
C THR A 646 -34.92 -17.64 -35.19
N TYR A 647 -34.19 -16.89 -34.34
CA TYR A 647 -33.10 -17.39 -33.48
C TYR A 647 -32.10 -18.30 -34.20
N LYS A 648 -31.76 -17.96 -35.44
CA LYS A 648 -30.87 -18.77 -36.27
C LYS A 648 -29.43 -18.57 -35.82
N ASP A 649 -28.79 -19.62 -35.32
CA ASP A 649 -27.36 -19.59 -35.01
C ASP A 649 -26.54 -19.39 -36.29
N LEU A 650 -25.59 -18.46 -36.23
CA LEU A 650 -24.68 -18.12 -37.31
C LEU A 650 -23.26 -18.58 -36.96
N PRO A 651 -22.43 -18.91 -37.96
CA PRO A 651 -21.02 -19.20 -37.73
C PRO A 651 -20.30 -18.04 -37.02
N VAL A 652 -19.50 -18.41 -36.02
CA VAL A 652 -18.71 -17.48 -35.19
C VAL A 652 -17.48 -16.95 -35.93
N LYS A 653 -16.87 -17.78 -36.78
CA LYS A 653 -15.84 -17.35 -37.73
C LYS A 653 -16.52 -16.79 -38.97
N ALA A 654 -16.15 -15.57 -39.37
CA ALA A 654 -16.60 -14.96 -40.61
C ALA A 654 -16.03 -15.69 -41.82
#